data_AF-A0A7R8WFR4-F1
#
_entry.id   AF-A0A7R8WFR4-F1
#
_cell.length_a   1.000
_cell.length_b   1.000
_cell.length_c   1.000
_cell.angle_alpha   90.00
_cell.angle_beta   90.00
_cell.angle_gamma   90.00
#
_symmetry.space_group_name_H-M   'P 1'
#
loop_
_entity.id
_entity.type
_entity.pdbx_description
1 polymer ?
#
loop_
_entity_poly.entity_id
_entity_poly.type
_entity_poly.pdbx_seq_one_letter_code
_entity_poly.pdbx_strand_id
1 'polypeptide(L)'
;MLGLLEVALCASCFLRSDGNLTWRSQWYTELRHYKSLGFHIQFGEVKKLHKTFCTVPIIIMSMLSLEAPPQKYLNDENIFKTVCSKKIVQPEDKKGFFKDYVANIIKSLKKEEVEKFSQLKTDRDRILFLYDVPAAHEIRIGNFYFHKNSIDCEKKRKAGNDMFAKGKYPEAILMYNHCIMKAPPDNENYSLALANRSAALFHLRHFAHALVDIAEALKHNYPKNLRFKLQDRRGCCYMNFGHRVEAAECFNAALADLEESDLCEKRKKQWTRELKDKIVIALQVDGAEPKEPKEKHAIPAVSGVWPNTMFPNACEAFSVMFHPAFGRYACASKPIRTGDVLLVEAPYASYPIVEKSSVLQTCHHCLKRFLVPVPCPACAGVAFCGVRCREEALATYHQTECNIMNLLVGSGMSITCFLAFRILTQSGMAYFRAMKDQLIKGPDEEKFLNSEGVYDAESYLSVFNLVSHEDQRSTADLLHKTVMAMFLLKCLQSVKFFGPEISSKDRHPLTDDEVLAGSILVRNLQVLQFNAHEISEFYMRKKGDFRGAKSVFIGAGIYPTASFFNHSCDPGIVRYFCGDKIIIRAIRNLEPGDMIAENYGPVFTRMPLEERQLTLRTRQVLVRLSVPGVHRRLADVYSHEAGRAEDQMPALSLHPESGQH
;
A
#
# COMPACT_ATOMS: atom_id res chain seq x y z
N MET A 1 -3.25 45.10 36.60
CA MET A 1 -3.30 43.68 36.19
C MET A 1 -4.51 43.35 35.34
N LEU A 2 -5.73 43.80 35.68
CA LEU A 2 -6.94 43.56 34.88
C LEU A 2 -6.86 44.14 33.44
N GLY A 3 -6.34 45.36 33.25
CA GLY A 3 -6.16 45.94 31.91
C GLY A 3 -5.08 45.27 31.03
N LEU A 4 -4.14 44.52 31.62
CA LEU A 4 -3.16 43.72 30.85
C LEU A 4 -3.77 42.41 30.34
N LEU A 5 -4.82 41.91 31.00
CA LEU A 5 -5.54 40.70 30.61
C LEU A 5 -6.47 40.96 29.41
N GLU A 6 -7.13 42.13 29.37
CA GLU A 6 -8.00 42.52 28.25
C GLU A 6 -7.22 42.77 26.94
N VAL A 7 -6.02 43.37 27.03
CA VAL A 7 -5.14 43.56 25.86
C VAL A 7 -4.64 42.21 25.30
N ALA A 8 -4.38 41.23 26.17
CA ALA A 8 -3.99 39.88 25.76
C ALA A 8 -5.15 39.09 25.12
N LEU A 9 -6.39 39.28 25.62
CA LEU A 9 -7.59 38.67 25.06
C LEU A 9 -7.95 39.25 23.69
N CYS A 10 -7.87 40.57 23.51
CA CYS A 10 -8.08 41.21 22.20
C CYS A 10 -7.03 40.77 21.15
N ALA A 11 -5.76 40.60 21.54
CA ALA A 11 -4.72 40.10 20.64
C ALA A 11 -4.96 38.63 20.22
N SER A 12 -5.57 37.82 21.08
CA SER A 12 -5.91 36.42 20.79
C SER A 12 -7.11 36.28 19.84
N CYS A 13 -8.09 37.19 19.90
CA CYS A 13 -9.24 37.20 19.00
C CYS A 13 -8.87 37.66 17.58
N PHE A 14 -7.94 38.61 17.44
CA PHE A 14 -7.51 39.11 16.13
C PHE A 14 -6.64 38.12 15.33
N LEU A 15 -5.94 37.19 16.01
CA LEU A 15 -5.15 36.14 15.34
C LEU A 15 -6.02 35.06 14.66
N ARG A 16 -7.35 35.07 14.87
CA ARG A 16 -8.28 34.15 14.20
C ARG A 16 -8.88 34.69 12.90
N SER A 17 -8.75 35.99 12.59
CA SER A 17 -9.34 36.60 11.40
C SER A 17 -8.27 37.33 10.56
N ASP A 18 -7.98 36.74 9.40
CA ASP A 18 -7.29 37.30 8.23
C ASP A 18 -5.81 37.71 8.34
N GLY A 19 -4.97 36.90 7.68
CA GLY A 19 -3.52 37.06 7.58
C GLY A 19 -3.06 38.18 6.64
N ASN A 20 -3.33 39.44 7.00
CA ASN A 20 -2.71 40.61 6.34
C ASN A 20 -1.81 41.39 7.31
N LEU A 21 -0.56 41.60 6.88
CA LEU A 21 0.49 42.35 7.57
C LEU A 21 0.21 43.87 7.59
N THR A 22 -0.42 44.39 8.64
CA THR A 22 -0.28 45.82 9.05
C THR A 22 -0.35 46.01 10.57
N TRP A 23 0.37 45.18 11.34
CA TRP A 23 0.41 45.24 12.82
C TRP A 23 0.89 46.57 13.42
N ARG A 24 1.70 47.35 12.69
CA ARG A 24 2.34 48.55 13.24
C ARG A 24 1.40 49.76 13.31
N SER A 25 0.52 49.99 12.33
CA SER A 25 -0.28 51.21 12.31
C SER A 25 -1.46 51.14 13.29
N GLN A 26 -2.14 50.00 13.41
CA GLN A 26 -3.29 49.82 14.31
C GLN A 26 -2.88 49.86 15.79
N TRP A 27 -1.72 49.31 16.15
CA TRP A 27 -1.20 49.34 17.53
C TRP A 27 -0.96 50.77 18.05
N TYR A 28 -0.46 51.66 17.19
CA TYR A 28 -0.25 53.07 17.57
C TYR A 28 -1.54 53.88 17.65
N THR A 29 -2.59 53.49 16.94
CA THR A 29 -3.92 54.13 17.01
C THR A 29 -4.62 53.79 18.32
N GLU A 30 -4.59 52.52 18.73
CA GLU A 30 -5.13 52.04 20.01
C GLU A 30 -4.41 52.68 21.22
N LEU A 31 -3.08 52.76 21.19
CA LEU A 31 -2.30 53.44 22.25
C LEU A 31 -2.68 54.91 22.44
N ARG A 32 -3.09 55.62 21.36
CA ARG A 32 -3.60 57.00 21.47
C ARG A 32 -4.99 57.04 22.08
N HIS A 33 -5.85 56.06 21.77
CA HIS A 33 -7.19 55.95 22.34
C HIS A 33 -7.14 55.73 23.86
N TYR A 34 -6.30 54.82 24.35
CA TYR A 34 -6.12 54.62 25.80
C TYR A 34 -5.52 55.83 26.52
N LYS A 35 -4.64 56.58 25.85
CA LYS A 35 -4.11 57.84 26.40
C LYS A 35 -5.20 58.92 26.49
N SER A 36 -6.16 58.92 25.56
CA SER A 36 -7.33 59.82 25.59
C SER A 36 -8.34 59.47 26.70
N LEU A 37 -8.31 58.23 27.19
CA LEU A 37 -9.12 57.75 28.33
C LEU A 37 -8.41 57.92 29.69
N GLY A 38 -7.28 58.65 29.75
CA GLY A 38 -6.60 59.00 30.99
C GLY A 38 -5.59 57.98 31.52
N PHE A 39 -5.26 56.93 30.74
CA PHE A 39 -4.28 55.92 31.16
C PHE A 39 -2.85 56.37 30.87
N HIS A 40 -2.04 56.53 31.92
CA HIS A 40 -0.60 56.81 31.80
C HIS A 40 0.21 55.52 31.57
N ILE A 41 0.62 55.29 30.32
CA ILE A 41 1.47 54.15 29.94
C ILE A 41 2.93 54.59 29.91
N GLN A 42 3.78 54.02 30.76
CA GLN A 42 5.23 54.28 30.74
C GLN A 42 5.88 53.58 29.54
N PHE A 43 6.39 54.36 28.57
CA PHE A 43 7.01 53.87 27.33
C PHE A 43 8.21 52.92 27.53
N GLY A 44 8.88 52.97 28.68
CA GLY A 44 9.98 52.07 29.04
C GLY A 44 9.54 50.61 29.24
N GLU A 45 8.33 50.40 29.78
CA GLU A 45 7.79 49.05 30.02
C GLU A 45 7.20 48.43 28.74
N VAL A 46 6.66 49.25 27.83
CA VAL A 46 6.16 48.81 26.52
C VAL A 46 7.28 48.25 25.64
N LYS A 47 8.51 48.80 25.72
CA LYS A 47 9.69 48.24 25.02
C LYS A 47 10.14 46.91 25.60
N LYS A 48 10.02 46.70 26.91
CA LYS A 48 10.27 45.40 27.56
C LYS A 48 9.20 44.39 27.17
N LEU A 49 7.92 44.77 27.20
CA LEU A 49 6.81 43.92 26.73
C LEU A 49 6.97 43.57 25.24
N HIS A 50 7.34 44.50 24.37
CA HIS A 50 7.57 44.22 22.94
C HIS A 50 8.73 43.22 22.72
N LYS A 51 9.81 43.29 23.50
CA LYS A 51 10.88 42.29 23.43
C LYS A 51 10.41 40.90 23.90
N THR A 52 9.62 40.84 24.96
CA THR A 52 9.05 39.58 25.48
C THR A 52 7.97 39.02 24.54
N PHE A 53 7.09 39.85 23.98
CA PHE A 53 6.06 39.48 23.01
C PHE A 53 6.57 39.26 21.58
N CYS A 54 7.84 39.53 21.27
CA CYS A 54 8.47 39.09 20.02
C CYS A 54 9.18 37.74 20.14
N THR A 55 9.56 37.31 21.35
CA THR A 55 10.13 35.97 21.59
C THR A 55 9.07 34.96 21.99
N VAL A 56 7.99 35.38 22.64
CA VAL A 56 6.89 34.49 23.08
C VAL A 56 6.02 33.92 21.93
N PRO A 57 5.81 34.56 20.76
CA PRO A 57 5.08 33.94 19.65
C PRO A 57 5.82 32.73 19.05
N ILE A 58 7.15 32.65 19.20
CA ILE A 58 7.94 31.48 18.76
C ILE A 58 7.68 30.30 19.69
N ILE A 59 7.49 30.54 21.00
CA ILE A 59 7.24 29.51 22.03
C ILE A 59 5.74 29.14 22.11
N ILE A 60 4.84 30.10 21.96
CA ILE A 60 3.38 29.86 22.00
C ILE A 60 2.87 29.28 20.67
N MET A 61 3.43 29.63 19.49
CA MET A 61 3.16 28.87 18.25
C MET A 61 3.75 27.46 18.30
N SER A 62 4.73 27.18 19.17
CA SER A 62 5.20 25.81 19.41
C SER A 62 4.34 25.03 20.40
N MET A 63 3.67 25.69 21.35
CA MET A 63 2.77 25.04 22.32
C MET A 63 1.29 24.96 21.90
N LEU A 64 0.78 25.88 21.06
CA LEU A 64 -0.62 25.87 20.60
C LEU A 64 -0.86 25.07 19.30
N SER A 65 0.18 24.44 18.74
CA SER A 65 0.05 23.45 17.65
C SER A 65 0.21 22.03 18.20
N LEU A 66 -0.62 21.66 19.18
CA LEU A 66 -0.90 20.27 19.54
C LEU A 66 -1.91 19.62 18.57
N GLU A 67 -2.40 20.37 17.57
CA GLU A 67 -3.04 19.77 16.40
C GLU A 67 -1.98 19.18 15.48
N ALA A 68 -2.11 17.88 15.22
CA ALA A 68 -1.23 17.11 14.37
C ALA A 68 -0.95 17.79 13.00
N PRO A 69 0.30 17.77 12.50
CA PRO A 69 0.61 18.23 11.15
C PRO A 69 -0.11 17.37 10.10
N PRO A 70 -0.46 17.93 8.93
CA PRO A 70 -1.65 17.48 8.24
C PRO A 70 -1.32 16.36 7.24
N GLN A 71 -2.00 15.23 7.43
CA GLN A 71 -2.26 14.18 6.43
C GLN A 71 -2.66 14.75 5.04
N LYS A 72 -3.12 16.01 5.00
CA LYS A 72 -3.46 16.80 3.81
C LYS A 72 -2.42 16.74 2.69
N TYR A 73 -1.11 16.71 2.97
CA TYR A 73 -0.10 16.75 1.90
C TYR A 73 0.16 15.41 1.23
N LEU A 74 0.07 14.29 1.97
CA LEU A 74 -0.01 12.96 1.35
C LEU A 74 -1.27 12.86 0.49
N ASN A 75 -2.35 13.49 0.96
CA ASN A 75 -3.66 13.42 0.36
C ASN A 75 -3.86 14.32 -0.88
N ASP A 76 -3.01 15.31 -1.12
CA ASP A 76 -3.17 16.25 -2.24
C ASP A 76 -2.59 15.69 -3.56
N GLU A 77 -3.34 14.79 -4.21
CA GLU A 77 -3.01 14.21 -5.52
C GLU A 77 -2.65 15.27 -6.58
N ASN A 78 -3.22 16.49 -6.49
CA ASN A 78 -3.01 17.54 -7.48
C ASN A 78 -1.59 18.11 -7.41
N ILE A 79 -0.98 18.22 -6.23
CA ILE A 79 0.42 18.66 -6.12
C ILE A 79 1.34 17.66 -6.81
N PHE A 80 1.13 16.37 -6.56
CA PHE A 80 1.92 15.31 -7.19
C PHE A 80 1.70 15.26 -8.71
N LYS A 81 0.45 15.33 -9.18
CA LYS A 81 0.12 15.33 -10.62
C LYS A 81 0.70 16.55 -11.36
N THR A 82 0.61 17.75 -10.76
CA THR A 82 1.10 19.00 -11.36
C THR A 82 2.63 19.08 -11.36
N VAL A 83 3.29 18.59 -10.31
CA VAL A 83 4.75 18.66 -10.18
C VAL A 83 5.47 17.50 -10.90
N CYS A 84 4.83 16.34 -11.08
CA CYS A 84 5.41 15.15 -11.72
C CYS A 84 5.09 15.04 -13.22
N SER A 85 4.87 16.15 -13.93
CA SER A 85 4.25 16.18 -15.25
C SER A 85 4.92 15.29 -16.34
N LYS A 86 4.08 14.40 -16.89
CA LYS A 86 4.05 13.74 -18.21
C LYS A 86 5.20 12.85 -18.74
N LYS A 87 6.49 13.03 -18.41
CA LYS A 87 7.57 12.29 -19.13
C LYS A 87 8.25 11.11 -18.42
N ILE A 88 7.69 10.60 -17.33
CA ILE A 88 8.35 9.56 -16.53
C ILE A 88 7.36 8.41 -16.30
N VAL A 89 7.66 7.25 -16.88
CA VAL A 89 7.03 5.93 -16.66
C VAL A 89 5.61 5.74 -17.19
N GLN A 90 5.45 5.69 -18.52
CA GLN A 90 4.58 4.76 -19.28
C GLN A 90 4.31 5.35 -20.68
N PRO A 91 4.22 4.51 -21.74
CA PRO A 91 3.59 4.89 -23.00
C PRO A 91 2.13 5.28 -22.75
N GLU A 92 1.61 6.22 -23.52
CA GLU A 92 0.29 6.83 -23.33
C GLU A 92 -0.87 5.84 -23.59
N ASP A 93 -0.59 4.65 -24.12
CA ASP A 93 -1.58 3.62 -24.43
C ASP A 93 -1.59 2.48 -23.40
N LYS A 94 -2.70 2.39 -22.64
CA LYS A 94 -3.02 1.28 -21.72
C LYS A 94 -3.17 -0.09 -22.42
N LYS A 95 -3.00 -0.17 -23.74
CA LYS A 95 -3.30 -1.38 -24.53
C LYS A 95 -2.28 -2.49 -24.27
N GLY A 96 -1.01 -2.14 -24.01
CA GLY A 96 0.11 -3.08 -23.85
C GLY A 96 0.36 -3.93 -25.10
N PHE A 97 1.40 -4.77 -25.11
CA PHE A 97 1.68 -5.67 -26.24
C PHE A 97 1.04 -7.07 -26.09
N PHE A 98 0.54 -7.43 -24.89
CA PHE A 98 0.13 -8.81 -24.61
C PHE A 98 -1.08 -9.26 -25.43
N LYS A 99 -2.04 -8.35 -25.70
CA LYS A 99 -3.21 -8.67 -26.54
C LYS A 99 -2.82 -9.09 -27.95
N ASP A 100 -1.83 -8.42 -28.52
CA ASP A 100 -1.33 -8.73 -29.87
C ASP A 100 -0.56 -10.06 -29.86
N TYR A 101 0.20 -10.33 -28.79
CA TYR A 101 0.88 -11.62 -28.58
C TYR A 101 -0.12 -12.80 -28.52
N VAL A 102 -1.20 -12.68 -27.74
CA VAL A 102 -2.27 -13.69 -27.69
C VAL A 102 -2.90 -13.88 -29.06
N ALA A 103 -3.24 -12.78 -29.75
CA ALA A 103 -3.85 -12.84 -31.06
C ALA A 103 -2.95 -13.56 -32.10
N ASN A 104 -1.63 -13.36 -32.04
CA ASN A 104 -0.69 -14.03 -32.93
C ASN A 104 -0.65 -15.55 -32.69
N ILE A 105 -0.61 -15.98 -31.43
CA ILE A 105 -0.66 -17.41 -31.08
C ILE A 105 -1.96 -18.03 -31.56
N ILE A 106 -3.11 -17.41 -31.25
CA ILE A 106 -4.42 -17.92 -31.67
C ILE A 106 -4.49 -18.06 -33.20
N LYS A 107 -3.95 -17.09 -33.96
CA LYS A 107 -3.90 -17.15 -35.43
C LYS A 107 -2.99 -18.24 -35.97
N SER A 108 -1.94 -18.61 -35.24
CA SER A 108 -1.01 -19.68 -35.65
C SER A 108 -1.56 -21.08 -35.45
N LEU A 109 -2.55 -21.25 -34.56
CA LEU A 109 -3.13 -22.55 -34.23
C LEU A 109 -4.13 -22.99 -35.30
N LYS A 110 -3.98 -24.24 -35.75
CA LYS A 110 -4.95 -24.92 -36.60
C LYS A 110 -6.18 -25.35 -35.80
N LYS A 111 -7.28 -25.63 -36.49
CA LYS A 111 -8.54 -26.07 -35.86
C LYS A 111 -8.34 -27.35 -35.03
N GLU A 112 -7.57 -28.30 -35.55
CA GLU A 112 -7.29 -29.57 -34.87
C GLU A 112 -6.45 -29.36 -33.60
N GLU A 113 -5.56 -28.37 -33.59
CA GLU A 113 -4.75 -28.02 -32.42
C GLU A 113 -5.59 -27.37 -31.32
N VAL A 114 -6.55 -26.50 -31.70
CA VAL A 114 -7.53 -25.94 -30.76
C VAL A 114 -8.43 -27.02 -30.18
N GLU A 115 -8.87 -27.97 -31.00
CA GLU A 115 -9.65 -29.12 -30.55
C GLU A 115 -8.85 -29.99 -29.57
N LYS A 116 -7.58 -30.30 -29.90
CA LYS A 116 -6.66 -31.01 -29.00
C LYS A 116 -6.49 -30.26 -27.67
N PHE A 117 -6.31 -28.94 -27.70
CA PHE A 117 -6.21 -28.13 -26.49
C PHE A 117 -7.48 -28.21 -25.63
N SER A 118 -8.66 -28.21 -26.25
CA SER A 118 -9.95 -28.28 -25.53
C SER A 118 -10.15 -29.59 -24.75
N GLN A 119 -9.45 -30.65 -25.15
CA GLN A 119 -9.51 -31.96 -24.51
C GLN A 119 -8.56 -32.09 -23.31
N LEU A 120 -7.60 -31.17 -23.15
CA LEU A 120 -6.62 -31.21 -22.06
C LEU A 120 -7.27 -30.99 -20.69
N LYS A 121 -6.93 -31.86 -19.74
CA LYS A 121 -7.55 -31.89 -18.40
C LYS A 121 -6.70 -31.28 -17.31
N THR A 122 -5.40 -31.12 -17.53
CA THR A 122 -4.48 -30.62 -16.49
C THR A 122 -3.78 -29.35 -16.93
N ASP A 123 -3.49 -28.48 -15.97
CA ASP A 123 -2.68 -27.27 -16.19
C ASP A 123 -1.27 -27.60 -16.71
N ARG A 124 -0.73 -28.76 -16.30
CA ARG A 124 0.52 -29.33 -16.79
C ARG A 124 0.48 -29.59 -18.30
N ASP A 125 -0.56 -30.27 -18.77
CA ASP A 125 -0.66 -30.61 -20.20
C ASP A 125 -0.93 -29.36 -21.03
N ARG A 126 -1.67 -28.38 -20.50
CA ARG A 126 -1.90 -27.08 -21.16
C ARG A 126 -0.61 -26.31 -21.37
N ILE A 127 0.26 -26.21 -20.34
CA ILE A 127 1.52 -25.48 -20.50
C ILE A 127 2.48 -26.21 -21.44
N LEU A 128 2.56 -27.54 -21.39
CA LEU A 128 3.39 -28.34 -22.30
C LEU A 128 2.91 -28.20 -23.74
N PHE A 129 1.61 -28.29 -23.98
CA PHE A 129 1.03 -28.06 -25.31
C PHE A 129 1.45 -26.72 -25.88
N LEU A 130 1.32 -25.64 -25.10
CA LEU A 130 1.63 -24.30 -25.60
C LEU A 130 3.14 -24.09 -25.79
N TYR A 131 3.97 -24.79 -25.02
CA TYR A 131 5.42 -24.74 -25.18
C TYR A 131 5.89 -25.32 -26.52
N ASP A 132 5.13 -26.27 -27.09
CA ASP A 132 5.43 -26.84 -28.40
C ASP A 132 4.96 -25.94 -29.57
N VAL A 133 4.24 -24.84 -29.31
CA VAL A 133 3.73 -23.92 -30.34
C VAL A 133 4.81 -22.89 -30.71
N PRO A 134 5.32 -22.86 -31.96
CA PRO A 134 6.43 -21.97 -32.34
C PRO A 134 6.15 -20.48 -32.10
N ALA A 135 4.92 -20.02 -32.36
CA ALA A 135 4.51 -18.63 -32.14
C ALA A 135 4.63 -18.19 -30.67
N ALA A 136 4.59 -19.13 -29.71
CA ALA A 136 4.79 -18.81 -28.29
C ALA A 136 6.23 -18.32 -28.02
N HIS A 137 7.19 -18.63 -28.88
CA HIS A 137 8.60 -18.26 -28.76
C HIS A 137 8.98 -16.93 -29.43
N GLU A 138 8.07 -16.32 -30.20
CA GLU A 138 8.35 -15.08 -30.92
C GLU A 138 8.45 -13.84 -30.00
N ILE A 139 7.96 -13.95 -28.76
CA ILE A 139 8.00 -12.84 -27.81
C ILE A 139 9.42 -12.56 -27.33
N ARG A 140 9.84 -11.30 -27.49
CA ARG A 140 11.15 -10.83 -27.02
C ARG A 140 11.07 -10.43 -25.56
N ILE A 141 11.74 -11.21 -24.71
CA ILE A 141 11.88 -10.89 -23.28
C ILE A 141 13.28 -10.37 -23.02
N GLY A 142 13.37 -9.21 -22.36
CA GLY A 142 14.62 -8.56 -22.02
C GLY A 142 14.52 -7.78 -20.71
N ASN A 143 15.68 -7.34 -20.23
CA ASN A 143 15.75 -6.50 -19.05
C ASN A 143 15.18 -5.11 -19.39
N PHE A 144 14.07 -4.76 -18.77
CA PHE A 144 13.42 -3.47 -18.94
C PHE A 144 12.95 -2.98 -17.57
N TYR A 145 13.66 -2.00 -17.03
CA TYR A 145 13.40 -1.40 -15.73
C TYR A 145 13.91 0.04 -15.68
N PHE A 146 13.46 0.82 -14.69
CA PHE A 146 13.97 2.19 -14.50
C PHE A 146 15.33 2.17 -13.86
N HIS A 147 16.35 2.57 -14.61
CA HIS A 147 17.70 2.75 -14.09
C HIS A 147 17.80 4.00 -13.22
N LYS A 148 18.72 3.95 -12.27
CA LYS A 148 19.19 5.12 -11.54
C LYS A 148 19.99 6.04 -12.48
N ASN A 149 19.93 7.34 -12.25
CA ASN A 149 20.53 8.35 -13.11
C ASN A 149 21.08 9.52 -12.29
N SER A 150 22.40 9.63 -12.25
CA SER A 150 23.14 10.64 -11.48
C SER A 150 22.84 12.08 -11.92
N ILE A 151 22.65 12.33 -13.22
CA ILE A 151 22.39 13.67 -13.76
C ILE A 151 20.99 14.14 -13.36
N ASP A 152 20.00 13.25 -13.49
CA ASP A 152 18.61 13.54 -13.16
C ASP A 152 18.43 13.72 -11.65
N CYS A 153 19.10 12.90 -10.82
CA CYS A 153 19.00 13.05 -9.37
C CYS A 153 19.55 14.41 -8.89
N GLU A 154 20.67 14.89 -9.46
CA GLU A 154 21.22 16.21 -9.12
C GLU A 154 20.23 17.34 -9.46
N LYS A 155 19.63 17.30 -10.65
CA LYS A 155 18.60 18.27 -11.07
C LYS A 155 17.43 18.30 -10.08
N LYS A 156 16.97 17.14 -9.61
CA LYS A 156 15.89 17.04 -8.63
C LYS A 156 16.30 17.58 -7.26
N ARG A 157 17.53 17.32 -6.80
CA ARG A 157 18.03 17.91 -5.55
C ARG A 157 18.10 19.44 -5.62
N LYS A 158 18.62 19.99 -6.73
CA LYS A 158 18.66 21.44 -6.97
C LYS A 158 17.26 22.07 -6.94
N ALA A 159 16.30 21.47 -7.65
CA ALA A 159 14.90 21.90 -7.61
C ALA A 159 14.31 21.85 -6.19
N GLY A 160 14.67 20.83 -5.38
CA GLY A 160 14.29 20.75 -3.98
C GLY A 160 14.87 21.90 -3.15
N ASN A 161 16.13 22.27 -3.38
CA ASN A 161 16.76 23.42 -2.71
C ASN A 161 16.05 24.73 -3.06
N ASP A 162 15.63 24.90 -4.31
CA ASP A 162 14.88 26.09 -4.73
C ASP A 162 13.53 26.19 -4.01
N MET A 163 12.84 25.07 -3.81
CA MET A 163 11.59 25.03 -3.04
C MET A 163 11.83 25.27 -1.56
N PHE A 164 12.89 24.68 -1.00
CA PHE A 164 13.29 24.87 0.38
C PHE A 164 13.60 26.34 0.68
N ALA A 165 14.37 27.01 -0.19
CA ALA A 165 14.69 28.43 -0.06
C ALA A 165 13.45 29.33 -0.09
N LYS A 166 12.38 28.90 -0.77
CA LYS A 166 11.08 29.59 -0.82
C LYS A 166 10.16 29.25 0.38
N GLY A 167 10.63 28.47 1.35
CA GLY A 167 9.81 27.99 2.48
C GLY A 167 8.76 26.95 2.10
N LYS A 168 8.80 26.42 0.86
CA LYS A 168 7.88 25.40 0.34
C LYS A 168 8.38 24.00 0.69
N TYR A 169 8.36 23.67 1.98
CA TYR A 169 8.92 22.42 2.49
C TYR A 169 8.26 21.14 1.95
N PRO A 170 6.92 21.06 1.81
CA PRO A 170 6.29 19.87 1.21
C PRO A 170 6.75 19.61 -0.22
N GLU A 171 6.83 20.65 -1.05
CA GLU A 171 7.31 20.57 -2.44
C GLU A 171 8.81 20.25 -2.49
N ALA A 172 9.58 20.76 -1.54
CA ALA A 172 11.00 20.41 -1.40
C ALA A 172 11.16 18.91 -1.09
N ILE A 173 10.40 18.35 -0.14
CA ILE A 173 10.40 16.92 0.19
C ILE A 173 10.10 16.09 -1.06
N LEU A 174 9.10 16.48 -1.85
CA LEU A 174 8.78 15.77 -3.09
C LEU A 174 9.98 15.72 -4.05
N MET A 175 10.64 16.86 -4.26
CA MET A 175 11.84 16.92 -5.11
C MET A 175 13.00 16.10 -4.56
N TYR A 176 13.22 16.12 -3.26
CA TYR A 176 14.24 15.27 -2.63
C TYR A 176 13.91 13.79 -2.71
N ASN A 177 12.62 13.39 -2.58
CA ASN A 177 12.17 12.02 -2.82
C ASN A 177 12.53 11.56 -4.23
N HIS A 178 12.28 12.39 -5.25
CA HIS A 178 12.69 12.06 -6.63
C HIS A 178 14.20 11.94 -6.80
N CYS A 179 15.00 12.77 -6.12
CA CYS A 179 16.45 12.63 -6.13
C CYS A 179 16.87 11.27 -5.56
N ILE A 180 16.40 10.95 -4.36
CA ILE A 180 16.75 9.71 -3.62
C ILE A 180 16.36 8.46 -4.41
N MET A 181 15.20 8.46 -5.08
CA MET A 181 14.76 7.35 -5.92
C MET A 181 15.69 7.11 -7.12
N LYS A 182 16.20 8.18 -7.73
CA LYS A 182 17.02 8.13 -8.94
C LYS A 182 18.52 8.03 -8.67
N ALA A 183 18.98 8.39 -7.48
CA ALA A 183 20.40 8.40 -7.17
C ALA A 183 20.92 6.97 -6.96
N PRO A 184 22.05 6.59 -7.60
CA PRO A 184 22.88 5.45 -7.18
C PRO A 184 23.25 5.58 -5.69
N PRO A 185 23.30 4.48 -4.92
CA PRO A 185 23.58 4.54 -3.47
C PRO A 185 24.94 5.20 -3.13
N ASP A 186 25.94 5.01 -3.98
CA ASP A 186 27.29 5.56 -3.87
C ASP A 186 27.39 7.03 -4.32
N ASN A 187 26.36 7.55 -4.99
CA ASN A 187 26.35 8.92 -5.47
C ASN A 187 26.20 9.91 -4.31
N GLU A 188 27.06 10.93 -4.27
CA GLU A 188 27.02 12.00 -3.26
C GLU A 188 25.64 12.68 -3.16
N ASN A 189 24.90 12.80 -4.28
CA ASN A 189 23.56 13.38 -4.27
C ASN A 189 22.55 12.56 -3.44
N TYR A 190 22.77 11.26 -3.24
CA TYR A 190 21.92 10.41 -2.40
C TYR A 190 21.97 10.88 -0.94
N SER A 191 23.17 10.95 -0.36
CA SER A 191 23.38 11.38 1.02
C SER A 191 23.04 12.87 1.21
N LEU A 192 23.37 13.72 0.23
CA LEU A 192 23.00 15.14 0.24
C LEU A 192 21.48 15.35 0.17
N ALA A 193 20.75 14.56 -0.61
CA ALA A 193 19.29 14.69 -0.70
C ALA A 193 18.60 14.20 0.58
N LEU A 194 19.09 13.13 1.22
CA LEU A 194 18.63 12.72 2.56
C LEU A 194 18.87 13.82 3.59
N ALA A 195 20.06 14.40 3.60
CA ALA A 195 20.40 15.55 4.44
C ALA A 195 19.49 16.77 4.18
N ASN A 196 19.15 17.07 2.93
CA ASN A 196 18.28 18.20 2.61
C ASN A 196 16.81 17.90 2.95
N ARG A 197 16.37 16.66 2.73
CA ARG A 197 15.02 16.18 3.08
C ARG A 197 14.81 16.20 4.59
N SER A 198 15.79 15.76 5.39
CA SER A 198 15.71 15.86 6.86
C SER A 198 15.57 17.31 7.35
N ALA A 199 16.12 18.29 6.62
CA ALA A 199 15.94 19.71 6.95
C ALA A 199 14.47 20.13 6.76
N ALA A 200 13.89 19.77 5.62
CA ALA A 200 12.50 20.10 5.30
C ALA A 200 11.54 19.38 6.26
N LEU A 201 11.81 18.11 6.59
CA LEU A 201 11.06 17.34 7.57
C LEU A 201 11.13 17.95 8.96
N PHE A 202 12.31 18.45 9.37
CA PHE A 202 12.48 19.14 10.66
C PHE A 202 11.61 20.40 10.73
N HIS A 203 11.58 21.23 9.69
CA HIS A 203 10.69 22.41 9.63
C HIS A 203 9.21 22.04 9.70
N LEU A 204 8.83 20.86 9.22
CA LEU A 204 7.46 20.32 9.31
C LEU A 204 7.19 19.50 10.59
N ARG A 205 8.13 19.47 11.54
CA ARG A 205 8.05 18.68 12.79
C ARG A 205 7.93 17.17 12.60
N HIS A 206 8.35 16.65 11.44
CA HIS A 206 8.47 15.21 11.20
C HIS A 206 9.80 14.67 11.72
N PHE A 207 10.06 14.83 13.02
CA PHE A 207 11.35 14.55 13.64
C PHE A 207 11.78 13.08 13.51
N ALA A 208 10.84 12.12 13.63
CA ALA A 208 11.14 10.69 13.47
C ALA A 208 11.68 10.38 12.06
N HIS A 209 11.03 10.90 11.01
CA HIS A 209 11.50 10.73 9.63
C HIS A 209 12.83 11.46 9.39
N ALA A 210 13.01 12.65 9.99
CA ALA A 210 14.27 13.38 9.90
C ALA A 210 15.45 12.60 10.54
N LEU A 211 15.22 11.92 11.68
CA LEU A 211 16.22 11.05 12.31
C LEU A 211 16.62 9.88 11.41
N VAL A 212 15.64 9.24 10.76
CA VAL A 212 15.89 8.16 9.79
C VAL A 212 16.75 8.65 8.63
N ASP A 213 16.41 9.80 8.04
CA ASP A 213 17.17 10.40 6.94
C ASP A 213 18.60 10.78 7.35
N ILE A 214 18.78 11.32 8.57
CA ILE A 214 20.11 11.68 9.08
C ILE A 214 20.95 10.42 9.28
N ALA A 215 20.38 9.38 9.90
CA ALA A 215 21.08 8.12 10.12
C ALA A 215 21.49 7.48 8.79
N GLU A 216 20.59 7.47 7.80
CA GLU A 216 20.89 6.93 6.47
C GLU A 216 21.96 7.79 5.78
N ALA A 217 21.84 9.13 5.79
CA ALA A 217 22.86 10.00 5.18
C ALA A 217 24.27 9.75 5.76
N LEU A 218 24.39 9.60 7.08
CA LEU A 218 25.67 9.34 7.76
C LEU A 218 26.27 7.96 7.47
N LYS A 219 25.45 6.95 7.14
CA LYS A 219 25.92 5.63 6.70
C LYS A 219 26.50 5.65 5.29
N HIS A 220 26.04 6.57 4.46
CA HIS A 220 26.55 6.78 3.10
C HIS A 220 27.64 7.85 3.08
N ASN A 221 28.23 8.13 1.91
CA ASN A 221 29.32 9.08 1.71
C ASN A 221 28.89 10.55 1.90
N TYR A 222 28.31 10.90 3.05
CA TYR A 222 28.00 12.30 3.38
C TYR A 222 29.28 13.08 3.69
N PRO A 223 29.47 14.27 3.10
CA PRO A 223 30.71 15.04 3.24
C PRO A 223 31.06 15.35 4.70
N LYS A 224 32.28 15.01 5.12
CA LYS A 224 32.77 15.18 6.51
C LYS A 224 32.65 16.62 7.00
N ASN A 225 33.05 17.57 6.15
CA ASN A 225 32.98 19.01 6.36
C ASN A 225 31.56 19.55 6.61
N LEU A 226 30.51 18.76 6.36
CA LEU A 226 29.11 19.14 6.60
C LEU A 226 28.45 18.35 7.75
N ARG A 227 29.11 17.33 8.31
CA ARG A 227 28.49 16.41 9.30
C ARG A 227 28.01 17.11 10.56
N PHE A 228 28.72 18.14 11.02
CA PHE A 228 28.32 18.91 12.20
C PHE A 228 26.89 19.47 12.10
N LYS A 229 26.43 19.85 10.90
CA LYS A 229 25.06 20.34 10.67
C LYS A 229 24.01 19.24 10.82
N LEU A 230 24.35 18.01 10.42
CA LEU A 230 23.47 16.85 10.55
C LEU A 230 23.36 16.42 12.01
N GLN A 231 24.49 16.35 12.71
CA GLN A 231 24.52 15.99 14.13
C GLN A 231 23.78 17.02 14.99
N ASP A 232 23.95 18.32 14.70
CA ASP A 232 23.16 19.37 15.35
C ASP A 232 21.65 19.17 15.15
N ARG A 233 21.22 18.90 13.91
CA ARG A 233 19.81 18.61 13.62
C ARG A 233 19.34 17.33 14.33
N ARG A 234 20.18 16.29 14.40
CA ARG A 234 19.89 15.02 15.09
C ARG A 234 19.64 15.27 16.57
N GLY A 235 20.51 16.05 17.22
CA GLY A 235 20.34 16.46 18.61
C GLY A 235 19.08 17.28 18.81
N CYS A 236 18.79 18.22 17.92
CA CYS A 236 17.54 19.00 17.97
C CYS A 236 16.29 18.12 17.81
N CYS A 237 16.32 17.06 16.98
CA CYS A 237 15.23 16.09 16.90
C CYS A 237 15.03 15.36 18.24
N TYR A 238 16.11 14.87 18.86
CA TYR A 238 16.03 14.20 20.15
C TYR A 238 15.53 15.11 21.28
N MET A 239 15.94 16.38 21.28
CA MET A 239 15.38 17.39 22.20
C MET A 239 13.85 17.50 22.07
N ASN A 240 13.30 17.45 20.85
CA ASN A 240 11.85 17.51 20.64
C ASN A 240 11.11 16.26 21.14
N PHE A 241 11.80 15.12 21.25
CA PHE A 241 11.27 13.89 21.82
C PHE A 241 11.51 13.76 23.33
N GLY A 242 12.29 14.65 23.95
CA GLY A 242 12.68 14.55 25.35
C GLY A 242 13.85 13.59 25.62
N HIS A 243 14.47 13.03 24.58
CA HIS A 243 15.69 12.20 24.67
C HIS A 243 16.92 13.08 24.88
N ARG A 244 17.06 13.60 26.10
CA ARG A 244 18.05 14.63 26.45
C ARG A 244 19.49 14.14 26.40
N VAL A 245 19.76 12.91 26.84
CA VAL A 245 21.10 12.32 26.86
C VAL A 245 21.60 12.14 25.42
N GLU A 246 20.78 11.50 24.59
CA GLU A 246 21.05 11.26 23.18
C GLU A 246 21.18 12.59 22.41
N ALA A 247 20.43 13.63 22.79
CA ALA A 247 20.59 14.96 22.23
C ALA A 247 21.98 15.55 22.56
N ALA A 248 22.40 15.51 23.83
CA ALA A 248 23.72 15.97 24.27
C ALA A 248 24.86 15.21 23.56
N GLU A 249 24.75 13.89 23.41
CA GLU A 249 25.70 13.09 22.64
C GLU A 249 25.80 13.56 21.18
N CYS A 250 24.67 13.85 20.53
CA CYS A 250 24.66 14.38 19.17
C CYS A 250 25.32 15.76 19.08
N PHE A 251 25.09 16.65 20.04
CA PHE A 251 25.73 17.97 20.04
C PHE A 251 27.24 17.87 20.29
N ASN A 252 27.69 16.93 21.13
CA ASN A 252 29.12 16.64 21.30
C ASN A 252 29.74 16.08 20.01
N ALA A 253 29.05 15.16 19.33
CA ALA A 253 29.48 14.69 18.01
C ALA A 253 29.55 15.84 16.98
N ALA A 254 28.59 16.78 17.02
CA ALA A 254 28.61 17.97 16.17
C ALA A 254 29.82 18.88 16.47
N LEU A 255 30.25 19.01 17.73
CA LEU A 255 31.46 19.74 18.10
C LEU A 255 32.72 19.08 17.53
N ALA A 256 32.81 17.75 17.60
CA ALA A 256 33.94 17.01 17.02
C ALA A 256 33.99 17.17 15.49
N ASP A 257 32.85 17.03 14.81
CA ASP A 257 32.74 17.19 13.35
C ASP A 257 32.99 18.64 12.88
N LEU A 258 32.89 19.64 13.76
CA LEU A 258 33.08 21.05 13.41
C LEU A 258 34.54 21.37 13.03
N GLU A 259 35.50 20.63 13.58
CA GLU A 259 36.92 20.81 13.29
C GLU A 259 37.22 20.54 11.81
N GLU A 260 36.57 19.53 11.23
CA GLU A 260 36.65 19.12 9.83
C GLU A 260 35.90 20.06 8.87
N SER A 261 35.24 21.11 9.37
CA SER A 261 34.45 22.02 8.52
C SER A 261 35.28 23.09 7.81
N ASP A 262 34.82 23.48 6.61
CA ASP A 262 35.40 24.57 5.81
C ASP A 262 34.99 25.97 6.31
N LEU A 263 34.46 26.08 7.54
CA LEU A 263 34.03 27.35 8.11
C LEU A 263 35.23 28.19 8.53
N CYS A 264 35.14 29.51 8.37
CA CYS A 264 36.13 30.41 8.94
C CYS A 264 36.10 30.39 10.48
N GLU A 265 37.23 30.70 11.12
CA GLU A 265 37.39 30.69 12.57
C GLU A 265 36.31 31.45 13.34
N LYS A 266 35.87 32.60 12.80
CA LYS A 266 34.78 33.38 13.39
C LYS A 266 33.47 32.57 13.47
N ARG A 267 33.15 31.82 12.42
CA ARG A 267 31.94 30.97 12.35
C ARG A 267 32.11 29.70 13.19
N LYS A 268 33.29 29.07 13.19
CA LYS A 268 33.58 27.94 14.09
C LYS A 268 33.33 28.33 15.55
N LYS A 269 33.91 29.44 16.02
CA LYS A 269 33.66 29.98 17.38
C LYS A 269 32.20 30.30 17.70
N GLN A 270 31.40 30.67 16.70
CA GLN A 270 29.97 30.87 16.87
C GLN A 270 29.26 29.54 17.10
N TRP A 271 29.47 28.57 16.21
CA TRP A 271 28.91 27.22 16.32
C TRP A 271 29.32 26.52 17.62
N THR A 272 30.58 26.64 18.03
CA THR A 272 31.06 26.10 19.30
C THR A 272 30.27 26.62 20.49
N ARG A 273 29.95 27.92 20.51
CA ARG A 273 29.13 28.52 21.58
C ARG A 273 27.70 27.98 21.53
N GLU A 274 27.07 28.01 20.37
CA GLU A 274 25.69 27.53 20.19
C GLU A 274 25.51 26.04 20.57
N LEU A 275 26.46 25.19 20.19
CA LEU A 275 26.45 23.76 20.53
C LEU A 275 26.69 23.52 22.02
N LYS A 276 27.62 24.25 22.66
CA LYS A 276 27.84 24.17 24.10
C LYS A 276 26.61 24.60 24.89
N ASP A 277 25.93 25.67 24.46
CA ASP A 277 24.68 26.12 25.08
C ASP A 277 23.59 25.03 24.96
N LYS A 278 23.46 24.40 23.78
CA LYS A 278 22.53 23.28 23.57
C LYS A 278 22.85 22.06 24.44
N ILE A 279 24.13 21.73 24.66
CA ILE A 279 24.55 20.64 25.56
C ILE A 279 24.13 20.95 26.99
N VAL A 280 24.39 22.17 27.47
CA VAL A 280 23.98 22.60 28.81
C VAL A 280 22.47 22.50 28.97
N ILE A 281 21.70 23.00 28.00
CA ILE A 281 20.23 22.93 28.00
C ILE A 281 19.74 21.47 27.99
N ALA A 282 20.35 20.60 27.19
CA ALA A 282 19.99 19.19 27.15
C ALA A 282 20.22 18.51 28.50
N LEU A 283 21.32 18.82 29.20
CA LEU A 283 21.68 18.22 30.48
C LEU A 283 21.00 18.85 31.71
N GLN A 284 20.25 19.94 31.53
CA GLN A 284 19.45 20.51 32.62
C GLN A 284 18.33 19.52 33.03
N VAL A 285 18.08 19.43 34.34
CA VAL A 285 17.06 18.55 34.91
C VAL A 285 15.71 19.25 34.84
N ASP A 286 14.94 19.02 33.78
CA ASP A 286 13.52 19.35 33.74
C ASP A 286 12.73 18.13 33.27
N GLY A 287 11.78 17.70 34.11
CA GLY A 287 11.07 16.41 34.08
C GLY A 287 10.08 16.20 32.94
N ALA A 288 10.43 16.54 31.70
CA ALA A 288 9.66 16.15 30.54
C ALA A 288 10.01 14.70 30.17
N GLU A 289 9.06 13.78 30.36
CA GLU A 289 9.22 12.38 29.97
C GLU A 289 9.43 12.22 28.45
N PRO A 290 10.27 11.25 28.03
CA PRO A 290 10.42 10.89 26.64
C PRO A 290 9.08 10.57 25.97
N LYS A 291 8.83 11.15 24.80
CA LYS A 291 7.62 10.91 24.02
C LYS A 291 7.94 9.97 22.86
N GLU A 292 7.61 8.69 23.04
CA GLU A 292 7.65 7.74 21.95
C GLU A 292 6.62 8.13 20.85
N PRO A 293 6.97 7.97 19.55
CA PRO A 293 6.01 8.14 18.47
C PRO A 293 4.88 7.11 18.60
N LYS A 294 3.70 7.52 19.08
CA LYS A 294 2.53 6.62 19.11
C LYS A 294 2.08 6.30 17.69
N GLU A 295 2.03 5.01 17.35
CA GLU A 295 1.51 4.56 16.06
C GLU A 295 0.00 4.83 16.01
N LYS A 296 -0.44 5.71 15.09
CA LYS A 296 -1.80 6.27 15.10
C LYS A 296 -2.91 5.29 14.70
N HIS A 297 -2.57 4.15 14.10
CA HIS A 297 -3.52 3.17 13.58
C HIS A 297 -3.01 1.75 13.86
N ALA A 298 -3.14 1.32 15.11
CA ALA A 298 -2.85 -0.07 15.46
C ALA A 298 -3.81 -1.01 14.73
N ILE A 299 -3.28 -2.11 14.21
CA ILE A 299 -4.09 -3.21 13.67
C ILE A 299 -4.88 -3.78 14.85
N PRO A 300 -6.22 -3.90 14.75
CA PRO A 300 -7.01 -4.45 15.84
C PRO A 300 -6.70 -5.94 16.03
N ALA A 301 -6.90 -6.46 17.24
CA ALA A 301 -7.02 -7.89 17.46
C ALA A 301 -8.41 -8.39 17.05
N VAL A 302 -8.53 -9.70 16.77
CA VAL A 302 -9.83 -10.36 16.63
C VAL A 302 -10.63 -10.27 17.93
N SER A 303 -11.95 -10.18 17.83
CA SER A 303 -12.85 -10.19 18.99
C SER A 303 -12.86 -11.56 19.67
N GLY A 304 -13.05 -11.57 20.99
CA GLY A 304 -13.10 -12.79 21.81
C GLY A 304 -11.95 -12.89 22.82
N VAL A 305 -11.98 -13.94 23.64
CA VAL A 305 -10.91 -14.20 24.63
C VAL A 305 -9.69 -14.83 23.96
N TRP A 306 -9.96 -15.70 22.97
CA TRP A 306 -8.94 -16.44 22.23
C TRP A 306 -9.27 -16.42 20.73
N PRO A 307 -8.25 -16.48 19.85
CA PRO A 307 -8.45 -16.77 18.44
C PRO A 307 -9.11 -18.14 18.23
N ASN A 308 -9.73 -18.33 17.07
CA ASN A 308 -10.29 -19.63 16.70
C ASN A 308 -9.17 -20.68 16.53
N THR A 309 -9.38 -21.88 17.08
CA THR A 309 -8.37 -22.96 17.04
C THR A 309 -8.17 -23.56 15.66
N MET A 310 -9.22 -23.59 14.82
CA MET A 310 -9.14 -24.06 13.44
C MET A 310 -8.69 -22.94 12.48
N PHE A 311 -9.03 -21.68 12.78
CA PHE A 311 -8.72 -20.51 11.96
C PHE A 311 -8.01 -19.44 12.81
N PRO A 312 -6.69 -19.53 13.03
CA PRO A 312 -5.98 -18.71 14.03
C PRO A 312 -6.02 -17.19 13.78
N ASN A 313 -6.32 -16.76 12.56
CA ASN A 313 -6.50 -15.37 12.15
C ASN A 313 -7.94 -14.84 12.32
N ALA A 314 -8.88 -15.68 12.77
CA ALA A 314 -10.29 -15.37 12.94
C ALA A 314 -10.73 -15.42 14.42
N CYS A 315 -11.87 -14.78 14.70
CA CYS A 315 -12.51 -14.81 16.01
C CYS A 315 -13.11 -16.20 16.33
N GLU A 316 -13.28 -16.51 17.62
CA GLU A 316 -13.84 -17.79 18.07
C GLU A 316 -15.23 -18.13 17.49
N ALA A 317 -16.00 -17.13 17.07
CA ALA A 317 -17.33 -17.30 16.51
C ALA A 317 -17.32 -17.64 15.00
N PHE A 318 -16.16 -17.59 14.35
CA PHE A 318 -16.02 -17.93 12.93
C PHE A 318 -16.01 -19.45 12.73
N SER A 319 -16.74 -19.94 11.74
CA SER A 319 -16.69 -21.34 11.29
C SER A 319 -16.90 -21.42 9.79
N VAL A 320 -16.50 -22.52 9.17
CA VAL A 320 -16.72 -22.81 7.75
C VAL A 320 -17.59 -24.05 7.62
N MET A 321 -18.64 -23.96 6.81
CA MET A 321 -19.54 -25.07 6.48
C MET A 321 -19.62 -25.25 4.96
N PHE A 322 -20.24 -26.34 4.50
CA PHE A 322 -20.50 -26.61 3.08
C PHE A 322 -22.00 -26.65 2.80
N HIS A 323 -22.40 -26.14 1.63
CA HIS A 323 -23.74 -26.28 1.11
C HIS A 323 -23.71 -26.66 -0.39
N PRO A 324 -24.51 -27.65 -0.85
CA PRO A 324 -24.46 -28.12 -2.23
C PRO A 324 -24.64 -27.04 -3.30
N ALA A 325 -25.45 -26.00 -3.02
CA ALA A 325 -25.77 -24.96 -3.99
C ALA A 325 -24.74 -23.82 -4.10
N PHE A 326 -23.89 -23.61 -3.09
CA PHE A 326 -22.98 -22.47 -3.05
C PHE A 326 -21.61 -22.78 -2.44
N GLY A 327 -21.30 -24.06 -2.25
CA GLY A 327 -20.01 -24.55 -1.80
C GLY A 327 -19.71 -24.23 -0.34
N ARG A 328 -18.43 -24.00 -0.05
CA ARG A 328 -17.94 -23.60 1.27
C ARG A 328 -18.41 -22.19 1.60
N TYR A 329 -18.75 -21.93 2.86
CA TYR A 329 -19.16 -20.61 3.32
C TYR A 329 -18.85 -20.39 4.80
N ALA A 330 -18.55 -19.13 5.14
CA ALA A 330 -18.39 -18.67 6.51
C ALA A 330 -19.75 -18.58 7.24
N CYS A 331 -19.82 -19.08 8.46
CA CYS A 331 -20.99 -19.02 9.34
C CYS A 331 -20.62 -18.70 10.78
N ALA A 332 -21.59 -18.18 11.53
CA ALA A 332 -21.44 -17.90 12.95
C ALA A 332 -21.64 -19.18 13.78
N SER A 333 -20.65 -19.58 14.57
CA SER A 333 -20.79 -20.68 15.55
C SER A 333 -21.33 -20.21 16.90
N LYS A 334 -21.21 -18.90 17.16
CA LYS A 334 -21.65 -18.19 18.38
C LYS A 334 -22.27 -16.84 17.99
N PRO A 335 -23.02 -16.17 18.89
CA PRO A 335 -23.52 -14.83 18.62
C PRO A 335 -22.38 -13.85 18.31
N ILE A 336 -22.53 -13.10 17.22
CA ILE A 336 -21.60 -12.03 16.80
C ILE A 336 -22.33 -10.70 16.96
N ARG A 337 -21.67 -9.71 17.58
CA ARG A 337 -22.23 -8.38 17.79
C ARG A 337 -21.69 -7.38 16.78
N THR A 338 -22.49 -6.37 16.47
CA THR A 338 -22.04 -5.22 15.70
C THR A 338 -20.75 -4.63 16.29
N GLY A 339 -19.74 -4.48 15.43
CA GLY A 339 -18.43 -3.97 15.82
C GLY A 339 -17.39 -5.07 16.09
N ASP A 340 -17.77 -6.34 16.20
CA ASP A 340 -16.80 -7.42 16.40
C ASP A 340 -15.82 -7.56 15.23
N VAL A 341 -14.54 -7.77 15.55
CA VAL A 341 -13.48 -8.04 14.56
C VAL A 341 -13.45 -9.54 14.32
N LEU A 342 -13.90 -9.96 13.14
CA LEU A 342 -14.09 -11.38 12.83
C LEU A 342 -12.85 -12.02 12.22
N LEU A 343 -12.08 -11.25 11.45
CA LEU A 343 -10.88 -11.71 10.78
C LEU A 343 -9.85 -10.58 10.73
N VAL A 344 -8.60 -10.91 11.00
CA VAL A 344 -7.43 -10.07 10.74
C VAL A 344 -6.40 -10.93 10.03
N GLU A 345 -6.23 -10.73 8.74
CA GLU A 345 -5.42 -11.62 7.91
C GLU A 345 -4.37 -10.83 7.11
N ALA A 346 -3.14 -11.32 7.14
CA ALA A 346 -2.09 -10.86 6.23
C ALA A 346 -2.30 -11.54 4.86
N PRO A 347 -2.00 -10.85 3.74
CA PRO A 347 -2.15 -11.46 2.44
C PRO A 347 -1.11 -12.56 2.27
N TYR A 348 -1.51 -13.69 1.67
CA TYR A 348 -0.52 -14.66 1.21
C TYR A 348 0.42 -14.01 0.18
N ALA A 349 -0.14 -13.19 -0.72
CA ALA A 349 0.63 -12.29 -1.59
C ALA A 349 -0.16 -11.01 -1.87
N SER A 350 0.53 -9.88 -1.95
CA SER A 350 -0.04 -8.57 -2.30
C SER A 350 0.80 -7.85 -3.35
N TYR A 351 0.14 -7.04 -4.18
CA TYR A 351 0.79 -6.29 -5.25
C TYR A 351 0.16 -4.90 -5.40
N PRO A 352 0.94 -3.81 -5.39
CA PRO A 352 0.41 -2.46 -5.57
C PRO A 352 0.10 -2.16 -7.04
N ILE A 353 -0.80 -1.22 -7.29
CA ILE A 353 -0.97 -0.67 -8.64
C ILE A 353 0.30 0.07 -9.06
N VAL A 354 0.80 -0.25 -10.25
CA VAL A 354 2.02 0.37 -10.82
C VAL A 354 1.66 1.60 -11.67
N GLU A 355 0.97 2.56 -11.06
CA GLU A 355 0.67 3.86 -11.66
C GLU A 355 1.65 4.95 -11.20
N LYS A 356 1.85 5.97 -12.05
CA LYS A 356 2.86 7.05 -11.88
C LYS A 356 2.83 7.72 -10.50
N SER A 357 1.64 7.95 -9.93
CA SER A 357 1.48 8.60 -8.62
C SER A 357 1.72 7.67 -7.43
N SER A 358 1.52 6.36 -7.61
CA SER A 358 1.52 5.39 -6.53
C SER A 358 2.94 4.99 -6.09
N VAL A 359 3.91 4.97 -7.02
CA VAL A 359 5.30 4.56 -6.76
C VAL A 359 5.99 5.39 -5.67
N LEU A 360 5.62 6.66 -5.50
CA LEU A 360 6.24 7.57 -4.52
C LEU A 360 5.43 7.75 -3.25
N GLN A 361 4.36 6.98 -3.07
CA GLN A 361 3.44 7.17 -1.95
C GLN A 361 2.98 5.86 -1.32
N THR A 362 3.05 4.74 -2.04
CA THR A 362 2.55 3.43 -1.60
C THR A 362 3.70 2.44 -1.57
N CYS A 363 3.89 1.77 -0.42
CA CYS A 363 4.93 0.77 -0.28
C CYS A 363 4.74 -0.38 -1.26
N HIS A 364 5.80 -0.76 -1.97
CA HIS A 364 5.75 -1.86 -2.93
C HIS A 364 5.65 -3.25 -2.29
N HIS A 365 5.82 -3.32 -0.97
CA HIS A 365 5.76 -4.54 -0.17
C HIS A 365 4.45 -4.63 0.61
N CYS A 366 4.20 -3.71 1.55
CA CYS A 366 3.04 -3.79 2.46
C CYS A 366 1.90 -2.82 2.12
N LEU A 367 1.98 -2.12 0.97
CA LEU A 367 1.01 -1.13 0.51
C LEU A 367 0.71 0.04 1.48
N LYS A 368 1.40 0.12 2.62
CA LYS A 368 1.30 1.26 3.55
C LYS A 368 1.79 2.53 2.87
N ARG A 369 1.08 3.63 3.10
CA ARG A 369 1.53 4.93 2.63
C ARG A 369 2.72 5.45 3.41
N PHE A 370 3.60 6.14 2.71
CA PHE A 370 4.77 6.75 3.31
C PHE A 370 4.95 8.18 2.82
N LEU A 371 5.58 9.01 3.66
CA LEU A 371 6.02 10.35 3.29
C LEU A 371 7.44 10.34 2.70
N VAL A 372 8.28 9.44 3.22
CA VAL A 372 9.69 9.31 2.87
C VAL A 372 9.94 7.93 2.26
N PRO A 373 10.12 7.83 0.93
CA PRO A 373 10.47 6.57 0.30
C PRO A 373 11.87 6.11 0.72
N VAL A 374 11.99 4.80 0.95
CA VAL A 374 13.24 4.06 0.92
C VAL A 374 13.33 3.36 -0.44
N PRO A 375 14.27 3.71 -1.33
CA PRO A 375 14.31 3.18 -2.69
C PRO A 375 14.99 1.80 -2.74
N CYS A 376 14.70 1.04 -3.81
CA CYS A 376 15.57 -0.05 -4.24
C CYS A 376 16.99 0.49 -4.56
N PRO A 377 18.06 -0.23 -4.22
CA PRO A 377 19.43 0.17 -4.56
C PRO A 377 19.78 -0.01 -6.04
N ALA A 378 19.06 -0.88 -6.77
CA ALA A 378 19.32 -1.16 -8.18
C ALA A 378 18.45 -0.33 -9.14
N CYS A 379 17.12 -0.36 -8.96
CA CYS A 379 16.19 0.38 -9.81
C CYS A 379 15.69 1.67 -9.17
N ALA A 380 15.07 2.52 -10.00
CA ALA A 380 14.34 3.72 -9.59
C ALA A 380 12.81 3.54 -9.67
N GLY A 381 12.34 2.30 -9.89
CA GLY A 381 10.95 1.99 -10.23
C GLY A 381 10.03 1.67 -9.04
N VAL A 382 10.57 1.37 -7.86
CA VAL A 382 9.78 1.00 -6.68
C VAL A 382 10.34 1.66 -5.41
N ALA A 383 9.47 1.87 -4.43
CA ALA A 383 9.81 2.41 -3.13
C ALA A 383 9.15 1.61 -2.01
N PHE A 384 9.75 1.70 -0.82
CA PHE A 384 9.31 1.04 0.38
C PHE A 384 9.08 2.06 1.49
N CYS A 385 8.20 1.75 2.44
CA CYS A 385 7.91 2.64 3.57
C CYS A 385 9.03 2.69 4.62
N GLY A 386 9.97 1.75 4.56
CA GLY A 386 11.07 1.63 5.51
C GLY A 386 12.09 0.58 5.07
N VAL A 387 13.23 0.54 5.77
CA VAL A 387 14.34 -0.39 5.49
C VAL A 387 13.87 -1.85 5.57
N ARG A 388 13.09 -2.22 6.59
CA ARG A 388 12.58 -3.59 6.75
C ARG A 388 11.86 -4.10 5.50
N CYS A 389 10.85 -3.37 5.02
CA CYS A 389 10.11 -3.74 3.81
C CYS A 389 10.98 -3.75 2.54
N ARG A 390 12.02 -2.92 2.46
CA ARG A 390 12.99 -2.97 1.35
C ARG A 390 13.77 -4.29 1.40
N GLU A 391 14.35 -4.61 2.56
CA GLU A 391 15.18 -5.82 2.70
C GLU A 391 14.36 -7.09 2.53
N GLU A 392 13.16 -7.18 3.12
CA GLU A 392 12.24 -8.31 2.93
C GLU A 392 11.91 -8.50 1.44
N ALA A 393 11.58 -7.43 0.73
CA ALA A 393 11.29 -7.50 -0.70
C ALA A 393 12.51 -7.90 -1.52
N LEU A 394 13.70 -7.35 -1.24
CA LEU A 394 14.94 -7.69 -1.93
C LEU A 394 15.35 -9.14 -1.72
N ALA A 395 15.16 -9.68 -0.51
CA ALA A 395 15.51 -11.05 -0.15
C ALA A 395 14.58 -12.11 -0.74
N THR A 396 13.36 -11.73 -1.15
CA THR A 396 12.32 -12.66 -1.58
C THR A 396 12.04 -12.52 -3.08
N TYR A 397 11.23 -11.55 -3.49
CA TYR A 397 10.71 -11.46 -4.86
C TYR A 397 11.33 -10.34 -5.70
N HIS A 398 11.71 -9.22 -5.07
CA HIS A 398 12.01 -8.01 -5.83
C HIS A 398 13.30 -8.15 -6.63
N GLN A 399 14.31 -8.88 -6.15
CA GLN A 399 15.53 -9.11 -6.93
C GLN A 399 15.22 -9.79 -8.28
N THR A 400 14.29 -10.75 -8.27
CA THR A 400 13.79 -11.45 -9.47
C THR A 400 12.94 -10.55 -10.35
N GLU A 401 12.02 -9.78 -9.76
CA GLU A 401 11.11 -8.89 -10.48
C GLU A 401 11.79 -7.62 -11.03
N CYS A 402 12.82 -7.12 -10.35
CA CYS A 402 13.38 -5.77 -10.53
C CYS A 402 13.77 -5.49 -11.98
N ASN A 403 14.44 -6.43 -12.63
CA ASN A 403 15.01 -6.22 -13.97
C ASN A 403 13.99 -6.31 -15.11
N ILE A 404 12.77 -6.79 -14.83
CA ILE A 404 11.71 -6.98 -15.83
C ILE A 404 10.43 -6.23 -15.46
N MET A 405 10.43 -5.47 -14.36
CA MET A 405 9.26 -4.77 -13.85
C MET A 405 8.54 -3.93 -14.91
N ASN A 406 9.29 -3.20 -15.75
CA ASN A 406 8.67 -2.37 -16.78
C ASN A 406 8.21 -3.20 -17.97
N LEU A 407 8.80 -4.37 -18.22
CA LEU A 407 8.29 -5.31 -19.23
C LEU A 407 6.91 -5.84 -18.79
N LEU A 408 6.80 -6.24 -17.52
CA LEU A 408 5.54 -6.69 -16.92
C LEU A 408 4.47 -5.60 -16.99
N VAL A 409 4.81 -4.35 -16.65
CA VAL A 409 3.91 -3.20 -16.82
C VAL A 409 3.57 -2.91 -18.28
N GLY A 410 4.57 -2.91 -19.16
CA GLY A 410 4.42 -2.66 -20.59
C GLY A 410 3.62 -3.73 -21.34
N SER A 411 3.49 -4.93 -20.76
CA SER A 411 2.64 -5.99 -21.32
C SER A 411 1.15 -5.60 -21.33
N GLY A 412 0.72 -4.70 -20.43
CA GLY A 412 -0.69 -4.36 -20.23
C GLY A 412 -1.48 -5.43 -19.47
N MET A 413 -0.79 -6.36 -18.78
CA MET A 413 -1.44 -7.41 -17.99
C MET A 413 -2.18 -6.87 -16.76
N SER A 414 -3.18 -7.62 -16.29
CA SER A 414 -3.94 -7.27 -15.09
C SER A 414 -3.12 -7.44 -13.81
N ILE A 415 -3.55 -6.79 -12.73
CA ILE A 415 -2.93 -6.92 -11.40
C ILE A 415 -2.89 -8.37 -10.89
N THR A 416 -3.85 -9.20 -11.29
CA THR A 416 -3.88 -10.63 -10.95
C THR A 416 -2.74 -11.40 -11.62
N CYS A 417 -2.25 -10.97 -12.79
CA CYS A 417 -1.07 -11.56 -13.43
C CYS A 417 0.21 -11.23 -12.64
N PHE A 418 0.31 -10.01 -12.10
CA PHE A 418 1.41 -9.64 -11.20
C PHE A 418 1.38 -10.44 -9.90
N LEU A 419 0.20 -10.67 -9.32
CA LEU A 419 0.03 -11.54 -8.15
C LEU A 419 0.45 -12.99 -8.46
N ALA A 420 0.02 -13.54 -9.60
CA ALA A 420 0.40 -14.90 -10.01
C ALA A 420 1.93 -15.05 -10.12
N PHE A 421 2.61 -14.04 -10.66
CA PHE A 421 4.07 -14.00 -10.73
C PHE A 421 4.69 -13.88 -9.34
N ARG A 422 4.19 -12.97 -8.49
CA ARG A 422 4.70 -12.73 -7.14
C ARG A 422 4.59 -13.94 -6.21
N ILE A 423 3.49 -14.69 -6.30
CA ILE A 423 3.29 -15.93 -5.53
C ILE A 423 4.46 -16.90 -5.71
N LEU A 424 4.95 -17.04 -6.95
CA LEU A 424 6.12 -17.87 -7.26
C LEU A 424 7.43 -17.22 -6.78
N THR A 425 7.65 -15.95 -7.15
CA THR A 425 8.94 -15.29 -6.89
C THR A 425 9.21 -15.06 -5.41
N GLN A 426 8.18 -14.87 -4.57
CA GLN A 426 8.36 -14.64 -3.14
C GLN A 426 8.75 -15.91 -2.36
N SER A 427 8.35 -17.09 -2.84
CA SER A 427 8.55 -18.37 -2.12
C SER A 427 9.71 -19.19 -2.69
N GLY A 428 10.01 -19.02 -3.99
CA GLY A 428 11.07 -19.74 -4.69
C GLY A 428 10.74 -21.21 -4.98
N MET A 429 11.49 -21.85 -5.89
CA MET A 429 11.18 -23.22 -6.34
C MET A 429 11.37 -24.30 -5.27
N ALA A 430 12.28 -24.11 -4.31
CA ALA A 430 12.50 -25.10 -3.25
C ALA A 430 11.22 -25.37 -2.44
N TYR A 431 10.46 -24.31 -2.16
CA TYR A 431 9.18 -24.38 -1.46
C TYR A 431 8.14 -25.19 -2.26
N PHE A 432 7.96 -24.89 -3.55
CA PHE A 432 6.98 -25.61 -4.39
C PHE A 432 7.39 -27.05 -4.67
N ARG A 433 8.69 -27.35 -4.78
CA ARG A 433 9.18 -28.74 -4.92
C ARG A 433 8.80 -29.59 -3.71
N ALA A 434 8.85 -29.03 -2.50
CA ALA A 434 8.50 -29.74 -1.27
C ALA A 434 7.03 -30.18 -1.21
N MET A 435 6.16 -29.58 -2.04
CA MET A 435 4.73 -29.91 -2.14
C MET A 435 4.32 -30.40 -3.54
N LYS A 436 5.29 -30.79 -4.39
CA LYS A 436 5.04 -31.20 -5.79
C LYS A 436 4.00 -32.31 -5.88
N ASP A 437 4.06 -33.30 -4.99
CA ASP A 437 3.15 -34.45 -5.01
C ASP A 437 1.71 -34.05 -4.69
N GLN A 438 1.49 -33.09 -3.78
CA GLN A 438 0.19 -32.53 -3.48
C GLN A 438 -0.33 -31.72 -4.68
N LEU A 439 0.52 -30.92 -5.32
CA LEU A 439 0.14 -30.10 -6.46
C LEU A 439 -0.22 -30.94 -7.70
N ILE A 440 0.48 -32.05 -7.94
CA ILE A 440 0.21 -32.95 -9.08
C ILE A 440 -1.12 -33.69 -8.92
N LYS A 441 -1.54 -34.00 -7.69
CA LYS A 441 -2.85 -34.62 -7.42
C LYS A 441 -4.03 -33.72 -7.82
N GLY A 442 -3.78 -32.43 -7.98
CA GLY A 442 -4.81 -31.44 -8.27
C GLY A 442 -5.43 -30.83 -7.00
N PRO A 443 -6.26 -29.80 -7.16
CA PRO A 443 -6.88 -29.09 -6.05
C PRO A 443 -7.89 -29.97 -5.32
N ASP A 444 -7.93 -29.88 -4.00
CA ASP A 444 -8.93 -30.53 -3.14
C ASP A 444 -9.65 -29.46 -2.33
N GLU A 445 -10.86 -29.10 -2.77
CA GLU A 445 -11.66 -28.07 -2.11
C GLU A 445 -12.21 -28.52 -0.75
N GLU A 446 -12.32 -29.83 -0.51
CA GLU A 446 -12.90 -30.40 0.71
C GLU A 446 -11.85 -30.55 1.81
N LYS A 447 -10.58 -30.78 1.46
CA LYS A 447 -9.46 -30.88 2.41
C LYS A 447 -8.68 -29.58 2.52
N PHE A 448 -9.19 -28.68 3.35
CA PHE A 448 -8.55 -27.41 3.63
C PHE A 448 -7.80 -27.36 4.97
N LEU A 449 -8.01 -28.33 5.88
CA LEU A 449 -7.26 -28.41 7.14
C LEU A 449 -5.97 -29.22 6.97
N ASN A 450 -4.93 -28.81 7.69
CA ASN A 450 -3.69 -29.56 7.80
C ASN A 450 -3.86 -30.80 8.71
N SER A 451 -2.78 -31.56 8.90
CA SER A 451 -2.79 -32.78 9.75
C SER A 451 -3.10 -32.52 11.23
N GLU A 452 -3.00 -31.27 11.69
CA GLU A 452 -3.31 -30.85 13.06
C GLU A 452 -4.76 -30.34 13.20
N GLY A 453 -5.54 -30.35 12.11
CA GLY A 453 -6.90 -29.81 12.10
C GLY A 453 -6.97 -28.27 12.03
N VAL A 454 -5.89 -27.62 11.59
CA VAL A 454 -5.77 -26.16 11.49
C VAL A 454 -5.75 -25.73 10.02
N TYR A 455 -6.44 -24.64 9.70
CA TYR A 455 -6.37 -23.98 8.40
C TYR A 455 -5.14 -23.08 8.35
N ASP A 456 -4.16 -23.47 7.53
CA ASP A 456 -2.92 -22.73 7.36
C ASP A 456 -3.04 -21.71 6.23
N ALA A 457 -3.42 -20.47 6.56
CA ALA A 457 -3.52 -19.37 5.59
C ALA A 457 -2.16 -18.94 4.99
N GLU A 458 -1.03 -19.36 5.57
CA GLU A 458 0.31 -19.05 5.07
C GLU A 458 0.82 -20.12 4.08
N SER A 459 0.15 -21.27 4.00
CA SER A 459 0.46 -22.33 3.02
C SER A 459 -0.09 -22.01 1.63
N TYR A 460 0.72 -22.23 0.60
CA TYR A 460 0.26 -22.14 -0.78
C TYR A 460 -0.86 -23.12 -1.10
N LEU A 461 -0.91 -24.28 -0.44
CA LEU A 461 -1.99 -25.25 -0.66
C LEU A 461 -3.37 -24.64 -0.37
N SER A 462 -3.45 -23.73 0.60
CA SER A 462 -4.68 -23.00 0.91
C SER A 462 -5.12 -22.08 -0.22
N VAL A 463 -4.18 -21.48 -0.97
CA VAL A 463 -4.46 -20.70 -2.19
C VAL A 463 -4.80 -21.63 -3.36
N PHE A 464 -4.04 -22.70 -3.53
CA PHE A 464 -4.19 -23.67 -4.62
C PHE A 464 -5.58 -24.34 -4.62
N ASN A 465 -6.11 -24.62 -3.43
CA ASN A 465 -7.42 -25.25 -3.19
C ASN A 465 -8.61 -24.26 -3.18
N LEU A 466 -8.41 -23.00 -3.54
CA LEU A 466 -9.52 -22.06 -3.75
C LEU A 466 -10.24 -22.33 -5.07
N VAL A 467 -11.51 -21.93 -5.13
CA VAL A 467 -12.39 -22.13 -6.29
C VAL A 467 -11.79 -21.45 -7.53
N SER A 468 -11.70 -22.20 -8.63
CA SER A 468 -11.19 -21.71 -9.91
C SER A 468 -12.24 -21.64 -11.02
N HIS A 469 -13.42 -22.23 -10.80
CA HIS A 469 -14.47 -22.49 -11.80
C HIS A 469 -13.94 -23.09 -13.11
N GLU A 470 -12.91 -23.94 -13.02
CA GLU A 470 -12.23 -24.51 -14.19
C GLU A 470 -13.19 -25.25 -15.14
N ASP A 471 -14.14 -25.98 -14.57
CA ASP A 471 -15.19 -26.75 -15.25
C ASP A 471 -16.17 -25.87 -16.05
N GLN A 472 -16.29 -24.58 -15.72
CA GLN A 472 -17.20 -23.62 -16.35
C GLN A 472 -16.50 -22.70 -17.35
N ARG A 473 -15.18 -22.85 -17.53
CA ARG A 473 -14.39 -22.00 -18.43
C ARG A 473 -14.47 -22.49 -19.88
N SER A 474 -14.49 -21.53 -20.80
CA SER A 474 -14.38 -21.85 -22.22
C SER A 474 -12.94 -22.19 -22.61
N THR A 475 -12.78 -22.94 -23.69
CA THR A 475 -11.47 -23.23 -24.31
C THR A 475 -10.66 -21.95 -24.56
N ALA A 476 -11.33 -20.88 -25.03
CA ALA A 476 -10.69 -19.60 -25.30
C ALA A 476 -10.15 -18.92 -24.03
N ASP A 477 -10.89 -19.00 -22.93
CA ASP A 477 -10.44 -18.45 -21.63
C ASP A 477 -9.24 -19.22 -21.06
N LEU A 478 -9.31 -20.56 -21.08
CA LEU A 478 -8.19 -21.42 -20.65
C LEU A 478 -6.95 -21.20 -21.52
N LEU A 479 -7.11 -21.08 -22.84
CA LEU A 479 -6.01 -20.80 -23.75
C LEU A 479 -5.38 -19.43 -23.45
N HIS A 480 -6.17 -18.38 -23.26
CA HIS A 480 -5.67 -17.05 -22.92
C HIS A 480 -4.86 -17.07 -21.60
N LYS A 481 -5.34 -17.76 -20.57
CA LYS A 481 -4.61 -17.92 -19.30
C LYS A 481 -3.33 -18.71 -19.47
N THR A 482 -3.35 -19.76 -20.29
CA THR A 482 -2.16 -20.56 -20.60
C THR A 482 -1.11 -19.73 -21.35
N VAL A 483 -1.53 -18.86 -22.28
CA VAL A 483 -0.62 -17.92 -22.96
C VAL A 483 -0.01 -16.91 -21.99
N MET A 484 -0.78 -16.40 -21.02
CA MET A 484 -0.22 -15.54 -19.99
C MET A 484 0.77 -16.29 -19.09
N ALA A 485 0.44 -17.51 -18.68
CA ALA A 485 1.35 -18.36 -17.91
C ALA A 485 2.65 -18.63 -18.67
N MET A 486 2.58 -18.89 -19.97
CA MET A 486 3.75 -19.08 -20.83
C MET A 486 4.62 -17.82 -20.93
N PHE A 487 4.01 -16.64 -21.10
CA PHE A 487 4.73 -15.37 -21.03
C PHE A 487 5.45 -15.18 -19.69
N LEU A 488 4.75 -15.41 -18.57
CA LEU A 488 5.31 -15.29 -17.23
C LEU A 488 6.40 -16.33 -16.95
N LEU A 489 6.25 -17.56 -17.46
CA LEU A 489 7.28 -18.60 -17.38
C LEU A 489 8.55 -18.17 -18.13
N LYS A 490 8.42 -17.65 -19.34
CA LYS A 490 9.56 -17.10 -20.08
C LYS A 490 10.18 -15.88 -19.38
N CYS A 491 9.40 -15.07 -18.66
CA CYS A 491 9.93 -14.03 -17.79
C CYS A 491 10.79 -14.63 -16.67
N LEU A 492 10.33 -15.68 -15.97
CA LEU A 492 11.10 -16.39 -14.93
C LEU A 492 12.42 -16.96 -15.49
N GLN A 493 12.38 -17.58 -16.68
CA GLN A 493 13.58 -18.05 -17.38
C GLN A 493 14.55 -16.88 -17.67
N SER A 494 14.04 -15.74 -18.15
CA SER A 494 14.90 -14.61 -18.52
C SER A 494 15.69 -14.00 -17.35
N VAL A 495 15.11 -14.06 -16.14
CA VAL A 495 15.72 -13.53 -14.91
C VAL A 495 16.46 -14.61 -14.11
N LYS A 496 16.65 -15.79 -14.69
CA LYS A 496 17.38 -16.92 -14.11
C LYS A 496 16.76 -17.46 -12.82
N PHE A 497 15.44 -17.41 -12.68
CA PHE A 497 14.72 -17.87 -11.48
C PHE A 497 14.99 -19.34 -11.14
N PHE A 498 15.17 -20.19 -12.15
CA PHE A 498 15.46 -21.62 -11.98
C PHE A 498 16.95 -21.92 -11.77
N GLY A 499 17.81 -20.89 -11.71
CA GLY A 499 19.26 -21.02 -11.69
C GLY A 499 19.88 -20.82 -13.08
N PRO A 500 21.14 -20.35 -13.15
CA PRO A 500 21.79 -19.96 -14.40
C PRO A 500 22.00 -21.12 -15.37
N GLU A 501 22.19 -22.33 -14.86
CA GLU A 501 22.40 -23.55 -15.66
C GLU A 501 21.09 -24.09 -16.25
N ILE A 502 19.96 -23.79 -15.62
CA ILE A 502 18.63 -24.27 -16.02
C ILE A 502 17.95 -23.26 -16.96
N SER A 503 18.19 -21.98 -16.72
CA SER A 503 17.46 -20.89 -17.36
C SER A 503 17.97 -20.58 -18.77
N SER A 504 17.49 -21.34 -19.77
CA SER A 504 17.61 -20.99 -21.18
C SER A 504 16.22 -20.62 -21.72
N LYS A 505 16.12 -19.49 -22.43
CA LYS A 505 14.84 -18.91 -22.91
C LYS A 505 14.06 -19.81 -23.87
N ASP A 506 14.74 -20.77 -24.48
CA ASP A 506 14.22 -21.66 -25.52
C ASP A 506 14.69 -23.12 -25.31
N ARG A 507 14.89 -23.53 -24.04
CA ARG A 507 15.21 -24.92 -23.72
C ARG A 507 14.05 -25.83 -24.14
N HIS A 508 14.32 -26.85 -24.92
CA HIS A 508 13.37 -27.91 -25.20
C HIS A 508 14.03 -29.28 -24.93
N PRO A 509 13.43 -30.17 -24.12
CA PRO A 509 12.17 -30.00 -23.38
C PRO A 509 12.33 -29.12 -22.13
N LEU A 510 11.21 -28.62 -21.60
CA LEU A 510 11.16 -27.98 -20.29
C LEU A 510 11.66 -28.92 -19.19
N THR A 511 12.33 -28.37 -18.18
CA THR A 511 12.65 -29.11 -16.95
C THR A 511 11.42 -29.32 -16.07
N ASP A 512 11.47 -30.29 -15.17
CA ASP A 512 10.43 -30.54 -14.18
C ASP A 512 10.01 -29.28 -13.40
N ASP A 513 10.97 -28.42 -13.08
CA ASP A 513 10.71 -27.17 -12.35
C ASP A 513 10.01 -26.13 -13.19
N GLU A 514 10.39 -26.00 -14.46
CA GLU A 514 9.73 -25.09 -15.39
C GLU A 514 8.30 -25.56 -15.69
N VAL A 515 8.08 -26.87 -15.83
CA VAL A 515 6.74 -27.45 -15.98
C VAL A 515 5.91 -27.21 -14.72
N LEU A 516 6.48 -27.43 -13.53
CA LEU A 516 5.79 -27.18 -12.26
C LEU A 516 5.41 -25.70 -12.10
N ALA A 517 6.36 -24.79 -12.32
CA ALA A 517 6.12 -23.34 -12.25
C ALA A 517 5.08 -22.88 -13.28
N GLY A 518 5.18 -23.38 -14.52
CA GLY A 518 4.20 -23.12 -15.56
C GLY A 518 2.79 -23.58 -15.17
N SER A 519 2.67 -24.79 -14.61
CA SER A 519 1.39 -25.34 -14.13
C SER A 519 0.80 -24.48 -13.00
N ILE A 520 1.64 -24.08 -12.03
CA ILE A 520 1.25 -23.18 -10.93
C ILE A 520 0.77 -21.82 -11.46
N LEU A 521 1.43 -21.26 -12.48
CA LEU A 521 1.01 -20.00 -13.10
C LEU A 521 -0.37 -20.12 -13.75
N VAL A 522 -0.64 -21.19 -14.51
CA VAL A 522 -1.97 -21.42 -15.09
C VAL A 522 -3.03 -21.52 -14.00
N ARG A 523 -2.76 -22.31 -12.94
CA ARG A 523 -3.66 -22.46 -11.79
C ARG A 523 -3.96 -21.13 -11.12
N ASN A 524 -2.90 -20.37 -10.77
CA ASN A 524 -3.03 -19.08 -10.08
C ASN A 524 -3.83 -18.08 -10.90
N LEU A 525 -3.66 -18.04 -12.23
CA LEU A 525 -4.42 -17.15 -13.11
C LEU A 525 -5.92 -17.51 -13.16
N GLN A 526 -6.29 -18.76 -12.89
CA GLN A 526 -7.69 -19.15 -12.73
C GLN A 526 -8.23 -18.77 -11.35
N VAL A 527 -7.48 -19.07 -10.28
CA VAL A 527 -7.89 -18.82 -8.89
C VAL A 527 -8.02 -17.32 -8.60
N LEU A 528 -7.04 -16.52 -8.99
CA LEU A 528 -6.97 -15.10 -8.64
C LEU A 528 -8.08 -14.25 -9.27
N GLN A 529 -8.73 -14.73 -10.33
CA GLN A 529 -9.87 -14.03 -10.94
C GLN A 529 -11.06 -13.91 -9.98
N PHE A 530 -11.22 -14.86 -9.06
CA PHE A 530 -12.39 -14.94 -8.18
C PHE A 530 -12.07 -14.68 -6.71
N ASN A 531 -10.83 -14.96 -6.29
CA ASN A 531 -10.46 -14.92 -4.87
C ASN A 531 -9.53 -13.75 -4.52
N ALA A 532 -8.97 -13.03 -5.51
CA ALA A 532 -8.16 -11.85 -5.19
C ALA A 532 -9.05 -10.69 -4.74
N HIS A 533 -8.68 -10.06 -3.62
CA HIS A 533 -9.37 -8.90 -3.08
C HIS A 533 -8.72 -7.61 -3.56
N GLU A 534 -9.58 -6.67 -3.97
CA GLU A 534 -9.21 -5.27 -4.18
C GLU A 534 -8.79 -4.64 -2.83
N ILE A 535 -7.53 -4.20 -2.73
CA ILE A 535 -7.00 -3.44 -1.60
C ILE A 535 -7.19 -1.96 -1.91
N SER A 536 -8.00 -1.30 -1.08
CA SER A 536 -8.39 0.09 -1.29
C SER A 536 -8.15 0.91 -0.04
N GLU A 537 -7.67 2.14 -0.25
CA GLU A 537 -7.51 3.13 0.80
C GLU A 537 -8.74 4.03 0.86
N PHE A 538 -9.21 4.33 2.08
CA PHE A 538 -10.25 5.32 2.28
C PHE A 538 -9.67 6.73 2.43
N TYR A 539 -9.90 7.56 1.42
CA TYR A 539 -9.43 8.93 1.34
C TYR A 539 -10.46 9.90 1.94
N MET A 540 -9.99 10.77 2.84
CA MET A 540 -10.75 11.93 3.34
C MET A 540 -9.91 13.20 3.18
N ARG A 541 -10.53 14.27 2.66
CA ARG A 541 -9.86 15.58 2.48
C ARG A 541 -9.46 16.19 3.82
N LYS A 542 -10.34 16.07 4.81
CA LYS A 542 -10.12 16.50 6.19
C LYS A 542 -10.66 15.41 7.11
N LYS A 543 -9.97 15.14 8.21
CA LYS A 543 -10.43 14.18 9.24
C LYS A 543 -11.83 14.59 9.70
N GLY A 544 -12.77 13.63 9.68
CA GLY A 544 -14.17 13.84 10.06
C GLY A 544 -15.05 14.49 8.99
N ASP A 545 -14.50 14.88 7.83
CA ASP A 545 -15.31 15.35 6.70
C ASP A 545 -15.48 14.24 5.67
N PHE A 546 -16.66 13.62 5.69
CA PHE A 546 -17.02 12.54 4.76
C PHE A 546 -17.42 13.07 3.37
N ARG A 547 -17.62 14.38 3.20
CA ARG A 547 -17.99 14.96 1.89
C ARG A 547 -16.82 14.85 0.93
N GLY A 548 -17.05 14.20 -0.20
CA GLY A 548 -15.99 13.91 -1.17
C GLY A 548 -14.98 12.87 -0.70
N ALA A 549 -15.28 12.12 0.38
CA ALA A 549 -14.50 10.96 0.73
C ALA A 549 -14.65 9.89 -0.37
N LYS A 550 -13.55 9.21 -0.70
CA LYS A 550 -13.52 8.23 -1.79
C LYS A 550 -12.72 7.01 -1.36
N SER A 551 -13.16 5.83 -1.78
CA SER A 551 -12.33 4.63 -1.76
C SER A 551 -11.43 4.66 -3.00
N VAL A 552 -10.12 4.52 -2.83
CA VAL A 552 -9.14 4.53 -3.90
C VAL A 552 -8.50 3.15 -3.96
N PHE A 553 -8.66 2.46 -5.07
CA PHE A 553 -7.96 1.21 -5.34
C PHE A 553 -6.45 1.47 -5.37
N ILE A 554 -5.67 0.74 -4.55
CA ILE A 554 -4.22 0.92 -4.42
C ILE A 554 -3.41 -0.35 -4.73
N GLY A 555 -4.05 -1.52 -4.74
CA GLY A 555 -3.40 -2.79 -5.02
C GLY A 555 -4.36 -3.96 -4.86
N ALA A 556 -3.89 -5.18 -5.07
CA ALA A 556 -4.69 -6.39 -4.85
C ALA A 556 -3.91 -7.38 -3.99
N GLY A 557 -4.61 -8.28 -3.31
CA GLY A 557 -4.00 -9.36 -2.54
C GLY A 557 -4.88 -10.59 -2.49
N ILE A 558 -4.29 -11.74 -2.17
CA ILE A 558 -4.98 -13.01 -1.98
C ILE A 558 -4.95 -13.38 -0.49
N TYR A 559 -6.12 -13.69 0.07
CA TYR A 559 -6.37 -13.87 1.49
C TYR A 559 -7.15 -15.17 1.66
N PRO A 560 -6.47 -16.29 1.95
CA PRO A 560 -7.10 -17.60 1.92
C PRO A 560 -8.31 -17.73 2.84
N THR A 561 -8.25 -17.23 4.08
CA THR A 561 -9.39 -17.30 5.01
C THR A 561 -10.51 -16.33 4.61
N ALA A 562 -10.18 -15.11 4.18
CA ALA A 562 -11.19 -14.15 3.70
C ALA A 562 -11.97 -14.66 2.47
N SER A 563 -11.41 -15.60 1.71
CA SER A 563 -12.07 -16.18 0.54
C SER A 563 -13.26 -17.09 0.88
N PHE A 564 -13.46 -17.46 2.16
CA PHE A 564 -14.64 -18.22 2.61
C PHE A 564 -15.90 -17.36 2.82
N PHE A 565 -15.79 -16.04 2.77
CA PHE A 565 -16.93 -15.14 3.04
C PHE A 565 -17.76 -14.93 1.77
N ASN A 566 -18.84 -15.69 1.64
CA ASN A 566 -19.70 -15.65 0.45
C ASN A 566 -20.44 -14.30 0.28
N HIS A 567 -20.94 -14.07 -0.93
CA HIS A 567 -21.66 -12.87 -1.29
C HIS A 567 -23.05 -12.74 -0.67
N SER A 568 -23.38 -11.54 -0.19
CA SER A 568 -24.74 -11.02 0.00
C SER A 568 -24.85 -9.57 -0.52
N CYS A 569 -25.97 -9.26 -1.16
CA CYS A 569 -26.33 -7.88 -1.51
C CYS A 569 -26.62 -7.02 -0.27
N ASP A 570 -27.00 -7.65 0.85
CA ASP A 570 -27.20 -7.08 2.19
C ASP A 570 -26.20 -7.74 3.17
N PRO A 571 -24.94 -7.26 3.20
CA PRO A 571 -23.87 -7.94 3.92
C PRO A 571 -23.99 -7.79 5.44
N GLY A 572 -23.53 -8.78 6.17
CA GLY A 572 -23.42 -8.70 7.64
C GLY A 572 -22.13 -8.08 8.15
N ILE A 573 -21.17 -7.88 7.24
CA ILE A 573 -19.81 -7.47 7.54
C ILE A 573 -19.33 -6.36 6.60
N VAL A 574 -18.27 -5.69 7.00
CA VAL A 574 -17.49 -4.77 6.17
C VAL A 574 -16.02 -5.19 6.20
N ARG A 575 -15.37 -5.18 5.02
CA ARG A 575 -13.91 -5.27 4.91
C ARG A 575 -13.27 -3.89 4.81
N TYR A 576 -12.11 -3.75 5.43
CA TYR A 576 -11.21 -2.61 5.22
C TYR A 576 -9.76 -3.05 5.39
N PHE A 577 -8.81 -2.18 5.01
CA PHE A 577 -7.40 -2.53 4.99
C PHE A 577 -6.57 -1.63 5.90
N CYS A 578 -5.51 -2.18 6.48
CA CYS A 578 -4.44 -1.45 7.16
C CYS A 578 -3.11 -1.84 6.53
N GLY A 579 -2.61 -1.01 5.62
CA GLY A 579 -1.58 -1.45 4.66
C GLY A 579 -2.20 -2.48 3.73
N ASP A 580 -1.62 -3.67 3.69
CA ASP A 580 -2.09 -4.82 2.94
C ASP A 580 -2.77 -5.88 3.80
N LYS A 581 -3.01 -5.64 5.09
CA LYS A 581 -3.79 -6.58 5.92
C LYS A 581 -5.28 -6.32 5.74
N ILE A 582 -6.05 -7.38 5.55
CA ILE A 582 -7.51 -7.33 5.52
C ILE A 582 -8.06 -7.43 6.94
N ILE A 583 -9.04 -6.59 7.25
CA ILE A 583 -9.81 -6.64 8.49
C ILE A 583 -11.28 -6.77 8.13
N ILE A 584 -11.94 -7.78 8.67
CA ILE A 584 -13.37 -7.99 8.53
C ILE A 584 -14.05 -7.70 9.85
N ARG A 585 -15.05 -6.82 9.82
CA ARG A 585 -15.80 -6.39 11.00
C ARG A 585 -17.30 -6.57 10.80
N ALA A 586 -17.99 -7.04 11.83
CA ALA A 586 -19.45 -7.12 11.85
C ALA A 586 -20.09 -5.71 11.82
N ILE A 587 -21.08 -5.52 10.95
CA ILE A 587 -21.89 -4.29 10.86
C ILE A 587 -23.34 -4.51 11.30
N ARG A 588 -23.70 -5.76 11.62
CA ARG A 588 -24.97 -6.14 12.24
C ARG A 588 -24.73 -7.32 13.19
N ASN A 589 -25.70 -7.59 14.05
CA ASN A 589 -25.69 -8.80 14.87
C ASN A 589 -25.96 -10.03 13.99
N LEU A 590 -25.29 -11.14 14.27
CA LEU A 590 -25.50 -12.45 13.63
C LEU A 590 -25.70 -13.50 14.70
N GLU A 591 -26.72 -14.34 14.54
CA GLU A 591 -27.02 -15.45 15.43
C GLU A 591 -26.26 -16.72 15.01
N PRO A 592 -26.07 -17.70 15.91
CA PRO A 592 -25.49 -18.98 15.53
C PRO A 592 -26.21 -19.63 14.34
N GLY A 593 -25.46 -20.09 13.36
CA GLY A 593 -25.95 -20.64 12.10
C GLY A 593 -26.12 -19.61 10.98
N ASP A 594 -26.14 -18.31 11.27
CA ASP A 594 -26.21 -17.28 10.23
C ASP A 594 -24.95 -17.31 9.36
N MET A 595 -25.14 -17.11 8.05
CA MET A 595 -24.03 -16.90 7.12
C MET A 595 -23.36 -15.56 7.39
N ILE A 596 -22.04 -15.56 7.51
CA ILE A 596 -21.23 -14.35 7.61
C ILE A 596 -20.91 -13.87 6.19
N ALA A 597 -21.87 -13.19 5.58
CA ALA A 597 -21.80 -12.82 4.16
C ALA A 597 -21.20 -11.43 3.92
N GLU A 598 -20.26 -11.34 2.97
CA GLU A 598 -19.62 -10.13 2.47
C GLU A 598 -20.31 -9.56 1.21
N ASN A 599 -20.04 -8.31 0.85
CA ASN A 599 -20.43 -7.76 -0.45
C ASN A 599 -19.31 -7.82 -1.51
N TYR A 600 -19.61 -8.36 -2.70
CA TYR A 600 -18.67 -8.51 -3.83
C TYR A 600 -18.72 -7.34 -4.83
N GLY A 601 -19.39 -6.23 -4.46
CA GLY A 601 -19.52 -5.04 -5.28
C GLY A 601 -20.95 -4.48 -5.33
N PRO A 602 -21.94 -5.26 -5.82
CA PRO A 602 -23.30 -4.77 -5.95
C PRO A 602 -24.02 -4.80 -4.59
N VAL A 603 -24.31 -3.62 -4.03
CA VAL A 603 -25.04 -3.47 -2.76
C VAL A 603 -26.51 -3.11 -3.02
N PHE A 604 -27.42 -3.65 -2.20
CA PHE A 604 -28.84 -3.53 -2.47
C PHE A 604 -29.38 -2.09 -2.43
N THR A 605 -28.68 -1.22 -1.69
CA THR A 605 -29.03 0.19 -1.49
C THR A 605 -28.64 1.10 -2.66
N ARG A 606 -27.83 0.62 -3.62
CA ARG A 606 -27.31 1.46 -4.72
C ARG A 606 -27.68 0.99 -6.11
N MET A 607 -28.00 -0.28 -6.28
CA MET A 607 -28.18 -0.91 -7.59
C MET A 607 -29.42 -1.80 -7.57
N PRO A 608 -30.35 -1.73 -8.54
CA PRO A 608 -31.53 -2.60 -8.60
C PRO A 608 -31.18 -4.09 -8.74
N LEU A 609 -32.11 -4.96 -8.34
CA LEU A 609 -31.89 -6.40 -8.26
C LEU A 609 -31.33 -7.02 -9.55
N GLU A 610 -31.98 -6.75 -10.69
CA GLU A 610 -31.63 -7.33 -11.99
C GLU A 610 -30.20 -6.95 -12.42
N GLU A 611 -29.81 -5.69 -12.21
CA GLU A 611 -28.47 -5.19 -12.52
C GLU A 611 -27.42 -5.81 -11.59
N ARG A 612 -27.73 -6.00 -10.30
CA ARG A 612 -26.85 -6.72 -9.36
C ARG A 612 -26.61 -8.15 -9.83
N GLN A 613 -27.67 -8.86 -10.20
CA GLN A 613 -27.58 -10.25 -10.67
C GLN A 613 -26.80 -10.36 -11.99
N LEU A 614 -27.03 -9.44 -12.93
CA LEU A 614 -26.28 -9.39 -14.19
C LEU A 614 -24.78 -9.14 -13.94
N THR A 615 -24.46 -8.20 -13.05
CA THR A 615 -23.07 -7.87 -12.67
C THR A 615 -22.35 -9.06 -12.05
N LEU A 616 -23.01 -9.83 -11.19
CA LEU A 616 -22.42 -11.01 -10.56
C LEU A 616 -22.28 -12.18 -11.57
N ARG A 617 -23.28 -12.43 -12.42
CA ARG A 617 -23.23 -13.46 -13.47
C ARG A 617 -22.10 -13.23 -14.46
N THR A 618 -21.93 -11.99 -14.91
CA THR A 618 -20.83 -11.58 -15.82
C THR A 618 -19.44 -11.73 -15.19
N ARG A 619 -19.36 -11.71 -13.85
CA ARG A 619 -18.14 -12.02 -13.09
C ARG A 619 -18.04 -13.50 -12.70
N GLN A 620 -18.92 -14.36 -13.22
CA GLN A 620 -19.04 -15.79 -12.90
C GLN A 620 -19.17 -16.09 -11.39
N VAL A 621 -19.69 -15.13 -10.61
CA VAL A 621 -20.08 -15.37 -9.21
C VAL A 621 -21.48 -15.97 -9.23
N LEU A 622 -21.66 -17.16 -8.66
CA LEU A 622 -22.95 -17.84 -8.55
C LEU A 622 -23.97 -16.92 -7.86
N VAL A 623 -25.03 -16.55 -8.59
CA VAL A 623 -26.08 -15.63 -8.13
C VAL A 623 -27.25 -16.44 -7.61
N ARG A 624 -27.31 -16.69 -6.30
CA ARG A 624 -28.55 -17.17 -5.66
C ARG A 624 -28.95 -16.48 -4.35
N LEU A 625 -28.23 -15.47 -3.88
CA LEU A 625 -28.60 -14.73 -2.67
C LEU A 625 -28.87 -13.26 -2.98
N SER A 626 -30.06 -13.03 -3.50
CA SER A 626 -30.65 -11.71 -3.59
C SER A 626 -32.00 -11.75 -2.88
N VAL A 627 -31.98 -11.71 -1.55
CA VAL A 627 -33.21 -11.60 -0.76
C VAL A 627 -33.40 -10.11 -0.43
N PRO A 628 -34.45 -9.44 -0.94
CA PRO A 628 -34.91 -8.17 -0.39
C PRO A 628 -35.40 -8.40 1.04
N GLY A 629 -35.02 -7.51 1.95
CA GLY A 629 -35.10 -7.71 3.39
C GLY A 629 -36.38 -8.37 3.91
N VAL A 630 -36.20 -9.48 4.60
CA VAL A 630 -37.01 -9.86 5.76
C VAL A 630 -36.06 -10.52 6.75
N HIS A 631 -35.69 -9.79 7.81
CA HIS A 631 -35.13 -10.40 9.01
C HIS A 631 -36.19 -11.33 9.61
N ARG A 632 -36.09 -12.63 9.30
CA ARG A 632 -36.38 -13.80 10.17
C ARG A 632 -36.64 -15.04 9.29
N ARG A 633 -35.92 -16.11 9.62
CA ARG A 633 -36.13 -17.51 9.22
C ARG A 633 -35.63 -17.92 7.84
N LEU A 634 -34.31 -18.12 7.75
CA LEU A 634 -33.69 -18.93 6.69
C LEU A 634 -33.71 -20.45 7.00
N ALA A 635 -34.23 -20.89 8.15
CA ALA A 635 -34.37 -22.32 8.47
C ALA A 635 -35.70 -22.93 7.98
N ASP A 636 -36.78 -22.13 7.89
CA ASP A 636 -38.14 -22.65 7.64
C ASP A 636 -38.53 -22.71 6.15
N VAL A 637 -37.78 -22.04 5.26
CA VAL A 637 -38.08 -22.03 3.81
C VAL A 637 -37.51 -23.26 3.09
N TYR A 638 -36.44 -23.88 3.62
CA TYR A 638 -35.77 -25.01 2.96
C TYR A 638 -36.35 -26.39 3.29
N SER A 639 -37.30 -26.49 4.22
CA SER A 639 -37.97 -27.75 4.57
C SER A 639 -39.22 -28.03 3.71
N HIS A 640 -39.70 -27.06 2.91
CA HIS A 640 -40.95 -27.21 2.15
C HIS A 640 -40.81 -27.34 0.62
N GLU A 641 -39.64 -27.09 0.04
CA GLU A 641 -39.45 -27.15 -1.43
C GLU A 641 -38.74 -28.43 -1.93
N ALA A 642 -38.34 -29.35 -1.05
CA ALA A 642 -37.81 -30.65 -1.45
C ALA A 642 -38.88 -31.64 -1.99
N GLY A 643 -40.16 -31.23 -2.05
CA GLY A 643 -41.28 -32.12 -2.41
C GLY A 643 -41.96 -31.84 -3.76
N ARG A 644 -41.49 -30.88 -4.56
CA ARG A 644 -42.12 -30.56 -5.87
C ARG A 644 -41.09 -30.12 -6.90
N ALA A 645 -40.30 -31.07 -7.41
CA ALA A 645 -39.55 -30.89 -8.64
C ALA A 645 -39.40 -32.24 -9.36
N GLU A 646 -40.53 -32.92 -9.56
CA GLU A 646 -40.69 -33.84 -10.68
C GLU A 646 -41.87 -33.31 -11.50
N ASP A 647 -41.70 -33.37 -12.82
CA ASP A 647 -42.61 -32.97 -13.89
C ASP A 647 -42.65 -31.50 -14.36
N GLN A 648 -42.44 -31.39 -15.69
CA GLN A 648 -42.73 -30.29 -16.61
C GLN A 648 -41.60 -29.29 -16.92
N MET A 649 -40.73 -29.67 -17.87
CA MET A 649 -40.15 -28.73 -18.83
C MET A 649 -40.85 -28.88 -20.19
N PRO A 650 -41.41 -27.82 -20.78
CA PRO A 650 -41.55 -27.72 -22.22
C PRO A 650 -40.36 -26.95 -22.81
N ALA A 651 -39.77 -27.52 -23.85
CA ALA A 651 -38.78 -26.90 -24.69
C ALA A 651 -39.34 -25.64 -25.38
N LEU A 652 -38.55 -24.57 -25.45
CA LEU A 652 -38.86 -23.39 -26.26
C LEU A 652 -37.67 -23.05 -27.16
N SER A 653 -37.92 -23.30 -28.44
CA SER A 653 -37.13 -22.98 -29.62
C SER A 653 -36.97 -21.47 -29.81
N LEU A 654 -35.76 -21.04 -30.12
CA LEU A 654 -35.42 -19.67 -30.53
C LEU A 654 -35.81 -19.43 -31.99
N HIS A 655 -36.59 -18.38 -32.24
CA HIS A 655 -36.58 -17.64 -33.50
C HIS A 655 -36.38 -16.14 -33.20
N PRO A 656 -35.68 -15.38 -34.07
CA PRO A 656 -35.30 -14.00 -33.78
C PRO A 656 -36.25 -13.02 -34.47
N GLU A 657 -36.77 -12.02 -33.76
CA GLU A 657 -37.28 -10.80 -34.38
C GLU A 657 -36.91 -9.55 -33.58
N SER A 658 -36.61 -8.54 -34.39
CA SER A 658 -36.24 -7.15 -34.15
C SER A 658 -37.22 -6.34 -33.30
N GLY A 659 -36.72 -5.29 -32.63
CA GLY A 659 -37.56 -4.13 -32.31
C GLY A 659 -37.13 -3.30 -31.10
N GLN A 660 -36.52 -2.14 -31.40
CA GLN A 660 -36.55 -0.86 -30.67
C GLN A 660 -37.22 -0.80 -29.28
N HIS A 661 -36.44 -0.49 -28.23
CA HIS A 661 -36.37 0.87 -27.64
C HIS A 661 -35.25 0.97 -26.59
#